data_AF-A0A1J4JTG5-F1
#
_entry.id   AF-A0A1J4JTG5-F1
#
_cell.length_a   1.000
_cell.length_b   1.000
_cell.length_c   1.000
_cell.angle_alpha   90.00
_cell.angle_beta   90.00
_cell.angle_gamma   90.00
#
_symmetry.space_group_name_H-M   'P 1'
#
loop_
_entity.id
_entity.type
_entity.pdbx_description
1 polymer ?
#
loop_
_entity_poly.entity_id
_entity_poly.type
_entity_poly.pdbx_seq_one_letter_code
_entity_poly.pdbx_strand_id
1 'polypeptide(L)'
;MENLPQQEDSSSQHSNTGVIDIVIYSKSNNMPTTHMFLGSKMQKVPLINLRHFWIFEIDSLTPDITSLELHISSENGPTTLHTVCFTENQPFAFVDTLPDNEMIPFNDFLLFFNTAMDNKSLSFNFEKDNSIHAIEQFINSFDDKYFLWALLYISAQPWFELFKYNEEMNQLLLSMIPQYITQHFYEQQPEEFQYDVKDYYSNFDVSPEFNNFCYNNNSSANNMPNDLSHYISADPYIDTLFQFLRVQIGDGFVYLLSLFFDFDKDFPFTSYIPPLRKYTCSNQVNDLLSSIILSYSTFDGEELIQIYEKLYYCVLMTATPDFTLDMKPVLDVLDAQLNMRTIAKIINDRMILTKDQSVESLKFIINCVPHFEHVLKVFKSDETFIPLEWIKTLGEVTNIGDPTELIVNSLRNSVPAHYKNHFARVTEHGALIQDDDFDDNEVILQPGAIVQTGAKLGKHSMMMSGSIAPAESELEENSYARRNGIIPRNEHVVAETAIFQHPIILKRGVTIADQAVICQNCQVGSGTQVKSHAIVGPGAIIGSGCIISEGEKVPASTILPAGFRYSRDIVEFEHKVPEIIQRYSIMFLKRYTGFADLETVLSFEIPNKSPVLTEYFHCLSDYPCEAGRQFAKNRVKLEFLDEPTAELITNQMYQIYGTNSLLFAGTYWKEINSNSETAHQSQTETQLENQSEAKLESEQKCITDDMVLALCSHAISQFHLNIDDFCYENVIDALKQIADSLDIMSQKGVSDENIILLKQILFDRCDGVLVRLNLAGHPTNSRLYTTVQSIVDQTKIESHQ
;
A
#
# COMPACT_ATOMS: atom_id res chain seq x y z
N MET A 1 9.14 -88.41 -20.08
CA MET A 1 7.88 -89.12 -19.84
C MET A 1 7.00 -88.18 -19.04
N GLU A 2 5.75 -88.03 -19.50
CA GLU A 2 4.56 -87.46 -18.83
C GLU A 2 4.37 -85.92 -18.79
N ASN A 3 3.73 -85.41 -19.86
CA ASN A 3 2.39 -84.76 -19.95
C ASN A 3 1.95 -83.78 -18.84
N LEU A 4 1.30 -82.61 -19.04
CA LEU A 4 0.58 -81.85 -20.10
C LEU A 4 0.03 -80.56 -19.37
N PRO A 5 -0.66 -79.54 -19.97
CA PRO A 5 -0.99 -79.26 -21.36
C PRO A 5 -0.68 -77.82 -21.84
N GLN A 6 -0.80 -77.63 -23.16
CA GLN A 6 -0.92 -76.37 -23.88
C GLN A 6 -2.18 -75.59 -23.43
N GLN A 7 -2.07 -74.27 -23.31
CA GLN A 7 -3.20 -73.35 -23.34
C GLN A 7 -2.99 -72.36 -24.49
N GLU A 8 -4.06 -72.21 -25.27
CA GLU A 8 -4.15 -71.47 -26.52
C GLU A 8 -3.97 -69.96 -26.30
N ASP A 9 -3.15 -69.35 -27.16
CA ASP A 9 -3.05 -67.90 -27.34
C ASP A 9 -4.41 -67.33 -27.76
N SER A 10 -5.08 -66.64 -26.84
CA SER A 10 -6.09 -65.67 -27.20
C SER A 10 -5.37 -64.39 -27.63
N SER A 11 -5.26 -64.20 -28.94
CA SER A 11 -4.84 -62.94 -29.57
C SER A 11 -5.79 -61.81 -29.18
N SER A 12 -5.50 -61.09 -28.10
CA SER A 12 -6.03 -59.75 -27.87
C SER A 12 -5.25 -58.79 -28.75
N GLN A 13 -5.92 -58.25 -29.75
CA GLN A 13 -5.46 -57.08 -30.50
C GLN A 13 -5.27 -55.92 -29.51
N HIS A 14 -4.06 -55.78 -28.98
CA HIS A 14 -3.62 -54.51 -28.46
C HIS A 14 -3.44 -53.59 -29.66
N SER A 15 -4.23 -52.54 -29.73
CA SER A 15 -3.89 -51.35 -30.50
C SER A 15 -2.50 -50.90 -30.03
N ASN A 16 -1.47 -51.14 -30.87
CA ASN A 16 -0.12 -50.66 -30.65
C ASN A 16 -0.14 -49.13 -30.59
N THR A 17 -0.26 -48.56 -29.39
CA THR A 17 0.29 -47.24 -29.09
C THR A 17 1.81 -47.42 -29.04
N GLY A 18 2.55 -46.77 -29.93
CA GLY A 18 4.02 -46.84 -29.87
C GLY A 18 4.49 -46.22 -28.57
N VAL A 19 5.13 -47.00 -27.70
CA VAL A 19 5.75 -46.52 -26.46
C VAL A 19 7.27 -46.59 -26.63
N ILE A 20 7.96 -45.53 -26.22
CA ILE A 20 9.43 -45.50 -26.15
C ILE A 20 9.85 -45.65 -24.68
N ASP A 21 10.65 -46.66 -24.37
CA ASP A 21 11.22 -46.82 -23.04
C ASP A 21 12.57 -46.10 -22.94
N ILE A 22 12.71 -45.20 -21.97
CA ILE A 22 13.95 -44.52 -21.64
C ILE A 22 14.37 -44.88 -20.23
N VAL A 23 15.58 -45.39 -20.07
CA VAL A 23 16.17 -45.71 -18.77
C VAL A 23 17.23 -44.69 -18.41
N ILE A 24 17.01 -43.97 -17.31
CA ILE A 24 17.95 -43.02 -16.71
C ILE A 24 18.56 -43.67 -15.47
N TYR A 25 19.87 -43.88 -15.50
CA TYR A 25 20.62 -44.31 -14.32
C TYR A 25 21.20 -43.09 -13.61
N SER A 26 20.66 -42.78 -12.42
CA SER A 26 21.15 -41.71 -11.57
C SER A 26 22.08 -42.28 -10.50
N LYS A 27 23.33 -41.81 -10.47
CA LYS A 27 24.27 -42.09 -9.38
C LYS A 27 24.45 -40.84 -8.54
N SER A 28 24.46 -40.98 -7.22
CA SER A 28 24.41 -39.88 -6.24
C SER A 28 25.49 -38.79 -6.42
N ASN A 29 26.55 -39.06 -7.18
CA ASN A 29 27.68 -38.14 -7.43
C ASN A 29 28.18 -38.10 -8.89
N ASN A 30 27.44 -38.64 -9.87
CA ASN A 30 27.86 -38.61 -11.28
C ASN A 30 26.74 -38.16 -12.21
N MET A 31 27.11 -37.62 -13.38
CA MET A 31 26.18 -37.35 -14.47
C MET A 31 25.33 -38.60 -14.77
N PRO A 32 23.99 -38.47 -14.83
CA PRO A 32 23.13 -39.58 -15.18
C PRO A 32 23.49 -40.14 -16.56
N THR A 33 23.26 -41.44 -16.75
CA THR A 33 23.39 -42.04 -18.08
C THR A 33 22.02 -42.45 -18.60
N THR A 34 21.63 -41.87 -19.73
CA THR A 34 20.34 -42.12 -20.39
C THR A 34 20.49 -43.08 -21.55
N HIS A 35 19.62 -44.07 -21.61
CA HIS A 35 19.52 -45.02 -22.71
C HIS A 35 18.08 -45.09 -23.19
N MET A 36 17.88 -45.01 -24.51
CA MET A 36 16.58 -45.18 -25.15
C MET A 36 16.50 -46.57 -25.78
N PHE A 37 15.39 -47.26 -25.58
CA PHE A 37 15.10 -48.57 -26.15
C PHE A 37 14.28 -48.41 -27.43
N LEU A 38 14.91 -48.65 -28.58
CA LEU A 38 14.24 -48.65 -29.90
C LEU A 38 14.24 -50.06 -30.47
N GLY A 39 13.07 -50.72 -30.44
CA GLY A 39 12.83 -52.06 -30.96
C GLY A 39 13.54 -53.17 -30.18
N SER A 40 14.86 -53.32 -30.35
CA SER A 40 15.67 -54.38 -29.69
C SER A 40 17.08 -53.93 -29.24
N LYS A 41 17.38 -52.62 -29.31
CA LYS A 41 18.71 -52.08 -28.96
C LYS A 41 18.58 -50.88 -28.03
N MET A 42 19.47 -50.83 -27.05
CA MET A 42 19.70 -49.67 -26.19
C MET A 42 20.66 -48.70 -26.89
N GLN A 43 20.21 -47.47 -27.14
CA GLN A 43 21.03 -46.38 -27.65
C GLN A 43 21.27 -45.36 -26.55
N LYS A 44 22.52 -44.96 -26.34
CA LYS A 44 22.86 -43.89 -25.39
C LYS A 44 22.36 -42.55 -25.93
N VAL A 45 21.62 -41.81 -25.10
CA VAL A 45 21.13 -40.46 -25.42
C VAL A 45 22.01 -39.42 -24.71
N PRO A 46 22.48 -38.36 -25.39
CA PRO A 46 23.22 -37.30 -24.75
C PRO A 46 22.32 -36.51 -23.80
N LEU A 47 22.84 -36.21 -22.61
CA LEU A 47 22.19 -35.31 -21.65
C LEU A 47 22.96 -33.99 -21.57
N ILE A 48 22.22 -32.89 -21.51
CA ILE A 48 22.73 -31.56 -21.22
C ILE A 48 22.35 -31.24 -19.77
N ASN A 49 23.35 -30.92 -18.94
CA ASN A 49 23.10 -30.38 -17.60
C ASN A 49 22.95 -28.86 -17.70
N LEU A 50 21.85 -28.34 -17.16
CA LEU A 50 21.71 -26.93 -16.83
C LEU A 50 21.33 -26.82 -15.34
N ARG A 51 22.35 -26.70 -14.49
CA ARG A 51 22.25 -26.70 -13.03
C ARG A 51 21.61 -27.99 -12.48
N HIS A 52 20.38 -27.88 -11.98
CA HIS A 52 19.60 -28.98 -11.40
C HIS A 52 18.73 -29.69 -12.44
N PHE A 53 18.72 -29.21 -13.69
CA PHE A 53 17.92 -29.77 -14.76
C PHE A 53 18.76 -30.58 -15.74
N TRP A 54 18.17 -31.67 -16.23
CA TRP A 54 18.74 -32.52 -17.26
C TRP A 54 17.83 -32.51 -18.48
N ILE A 55 18.38 -32.10 -19.62
CA ILE A 55 17.66 -32.03 -20.90
C ILE A 55 18.21 -33.08 -21.85
N PHE A 56 17.32 -33.74 -22.57
CA PHE A 56 17.66 -34.49 -23.78
C PHE A 56 16.58 -34.28 -24.83
N GLU A 57 16.97 -34.40 -26.09
CA GLU A 57 16.07 -34.30 -27.25
C GLU A 57 15.85 -35.70 -27.84
N ILE A 58 14.64 -35.94 -28.32
CA ILE A 58 14.29 -37.18 -29.04
C ILE A 58 13.97 -36.80 -30.47
N ASP A 59 14.86 -37.17 -31.39
CA ASP A 59 14.67 -36.94 -32.81
C ASP A 59 13.70 -37.98 -33.41
N SER A 60 12.95 -37.55 -34.44
CA SER A 60 12.24 -38.45 -35.36
C SER A 60 11.12 -39.31 -34.74
N LEU A 61 10.33 -38.76 -33.83
CA LEU A 61 9.09 -39.39 -33.36
C LEU A 61 8.09 -39.52 -34.52
N THR A 62 7.58 -40.74 -34.77
CA THR A 62 6.47 -40.95 -35.69
C THR A 62 5.15 -40.52 -35.05
N PRO A 63 4.16 -40.03 -35.81
CA PRO A 63 2.85 -39.59 -35.27
C PRO A 63 2.13 -40.64 -34.41
N ASP A 64 2.46 -41.91 -34.60
CA ASP A 64 1.87 -43.06 -33.91
C ASP A 64 2.39 -43.25 -32.46
N ILE A 65 3.44 -42.50 -32.07
CA ILE A 65 4.04 -42.53 -30.72
C ILE A 65 3.42 -41.40 -29.91
N THR A 66 2.57 -41.76 -28.96
CA THR A 66 1.82 -40.80 -28.13
C THR A 66 2.32 -40.73 -26.69
N SER A 67 3.22 -41.62 -26.29
CA SER A 67 3.76 -41.66 -24.93
C SER A 67 5.16 -42.25 -24.84
N LEU A 68 5.81 -41.97 -23.72
CA LEU A 68 7.16 -42.38 -23.38
C LEU A 68 7.23 -42.81 -21.92
N GLU A 69 7.87 -43.95 -21.69
CA GLU A 69 8.07 -44.52 -20.37
C GLU A 69 9.49 -44.20 -19.88
N LEU A 70 9.58 -43.38 -18.83
CA LEU A 70 10.81 -42.97 -18.19
C LEU A 70 11.05 -43.80 -16.93
N HIS A 71 12.04 -44.70 -17.01
CA HIS A 71 12.52 -45.51 -15.91
C HIS A 71 13.71 -44.84 -15.24
N ILE A 72 13.51 -44.22 -14.08
CA ILE A 72 14.56 -43.53 -13.34
C ILE A 72 15.07 -44.47 -12.24
N SER A 73 16.26 -45.01 -12.44
CA SER A 73 16.91 -45.94 -11.51
C SER A 73 17.91 -45.18 -10.64
N SER A 74 17.65 -45.10 -9.34
CA SER A 74 18.57 -44.53 -8.36
C SER A 74 19.63 -45.56 -7.92
N GLU A 75 20.75 -45.09 -7.39
CA GLU A 75 21.89 -45.94 -7.01
C GLU A 75 21.56 -47.02 -5.97
N ASN A 76 20.62 -46.74 -5.05
CA ASN A 76 20.25 -47.61 -3.93
C ASN A 76 18.73 -47.72 -3.70
N GLY A 77 17.89 -47.32 -4.67
CA GLY A 77 16.43 -47.30 -4.53
C GLY A 77 15.70 -48.00 -5.67
N PRO A 78 14.37 -48.20 -5.56
CA PRO A 78 13.57 -48.77 -6.63
C PRO A 78 13.60 -47.87 -7.87
N THR A 79 13.50 -48.48 -9.06
CA THR A 79 13.28 -47.74 -10.31
C THR A 79 11.88 -47.11 -10.27
N THR A 80 11.79 -45.79 -10.41
CA THR A 80 10.50 -45.11 -10.60
C THR A 80 10.15 -45.10 -12.08
N LEU A 81 8.88 -45.28 -12.39
CA LEU A 81 8.33 -45.24 -13.74
C LEU A 81 7.48 -43.97 -13.88
N HIS A 82 7.82 -43.14 -14.86
CA HIS A 82 7.04 -41.97 -15.24
C HIS A 82 6.52 -42.16 -16.66
N THR A 83 5.21 -42.10 -16.86
CA THR A 83 4.61 -42.12 -18.19
C THR A 83 4.40 -40.69 -18.64
N VAL A 84 5.11 -40.29 -19.70
CA VAL A 84 5.00 -38.98 -20.32
C VAL A 84 4.18 -39.13 -21.58
N CYS A 85 3.02 -38.51 -21.62
CA CYS A 85 2.22 -38.41 -22.84
C CYS A 85 2.62 -37.15 -23.61
N PHE A 86 2.61 -37.22 -24.94
CA PHE A 86 2.84 -36.08 -25.80
C PHE A 86 1.58 -35.76 -26.60
N THR A 87 1.36 -34.47 -26.83
CA THR A 87 0.31 -33.98 -27.73
C THR A 87 0.93 -32.99 -28.72
N GLU A 88 0.28 -32.75 -29.85
CA GLU A 88 0.71 -31.69 -30.79
C GLU A 88 0.76 -30.30 -30.13
N ASN A 89 0.11 -30.13 -28.98
CA ASN A 89 0.02 -28.90 -28.21
C ASN A 89 1.09 -28.79 -27.10
N GLN A 90 1.98 -29.77 -26.93
CA GLN A 90 3.03 -29.75 -25.91
C GLN A 90 4.42 -29.65 -26.56
N PRO A 91 5.08 -28.49 -26.52
CA PRO A 91 6.40 -28.28 -27.11
C PRO A 91 7.51 -29.04 -26.40
N PHE A 92 7.33 -29.35 -25.11
CA PHE A 92 8.23 -30.19 -24.33
C PHE A 92 7.45 -30.93 -23.25
N ALA A 93 8.09 -31.91 -22.63
CA ALA A 93 7.58 -32.56 -21.43
C ALA A 93 8.43 -32.19 -20.22
N PHE A 94 7.78 -31.76 -19.15
CA PHE A 94 8.40 -31.49 -17.87
C PHE A 94 8.12 -32.64 -16.91
N VAL A 95 9.17 -33.20 -16.30
CA VAL A 95 9.04 -34.28 -15.31
C VAL A 95 9.76 -33.86 -14.04
N ASP A 96 8.98 -33.64 -12.99
CA ASP A 96 9.50 -33.41 -11.65
C ASP A 96 9.79 -34.76 -10.96
N THR A 97 11.01 -34.91 -10.44
CA THR A 97 11.44 -36.10 -9.70
C THR A 97 11.58 -35.85 -8.21
N LEU A 98 11.24 -34.64 -7.73
CA LEU A 98 11.17 -34.33 -6.32
C LEU A 98 9.97 -35.03 -5.67
N PRO A 99 9.96 -35.20 -4.33
CA PRO A 99 8.78 -35.62 -3.59
C PRO A 99 7.54 -34.76 -3.94
N ASP A 100 6.34 -35.35 -3.84
CA ASP A 100 5.08 -34.66 -4.18
C ASP A 100 4.88 -33.37 -3.36
N ASN A 101 5.40 -33.34 -2.13
CA ASN A 101 5.38 -32.22 -1.21
C ASN A 101 6.60 -31.29 -1.34
N GLU A 102 7.29 -31.26 -2.47
CA GLU A 102 8.39 -30.32 -2.72
C GLU A 102 8.27 -29.76 -4.14
N MET A 103 8.60 -28.50 -4.34
CA MET A 103 8.66 -27.88 -5.66
C MET A 103 10.06 -27.33 -5.93
N ILE A 104 10.45 -27.26 -7.19
CA ILE A 104 11.65 -26.54 -7.58
C ILE A 104 11.48 -25.06 -7.20
N PRO A 105 12.44 -24.44 -6.49
CA PRO A 105 12.37 -23.01 -6.16
C PRO A 105 12.18 -22.17 -7.42
N PHE A 106 11.27 -21.19 -7.37
CA PHE A 106 10.90 -20.41 -8.55
C PHE A 106 12.09 -19.69 -9.19
N ASN A 107 13.07 -19.22 -8.41
CA ASN A 107 14.28 -18.60 -8.97
C ASN A 107 15.09 -19.56 -9.84
N ASP A 108 15.17 -20.85 -9.49
CA ASP A 108 15.86 -21.85 -10.30
C ASP A 108 15.05 -22.22 -11.54
N PHE A 109 13.72 -22.32 -11.41
CA PHE A 109 12.80 -22.48 -12.53
C PHE A 109 12.94 -21.32 -13.55
N LEU A 110 12.83 -20.07 -13.08
CA LEU A 110 12.96 -18.86 -13.89
C LEU A 110 14.31 -18.80 -14.60
N LEU A 111 15.41 -19.03 -13.87
CA LEU A 111 16.73 -18.97 -14.46
C LEU A 111 16.97 -20.09 -15.48
N PHE A 112 16.48 -21.29 -15.20
CA PHE A 112 16.56 -22.41 -16.14
C PHE A 112 15.89 -22.05 -17.46
N PHE A 113 14.62 -21.61 -17.42
CA PHE A 113 13.89 -21.29 -18.65
C PHE A 113 14.49 -20.09 -19.38
N ASN A 114 14.90 -19.03 -18.69
CA ASN A 114 15.63 -17.92 -19.34
C ASN A 114 16.90 -18.43 -20.06
N THR A 115 17.72 -19.25 -19.38
CA THR A 115 18.96 -19.80 -19.95
C THR A 115 18.70 -20.75 -21.12
N ALA A 116 17.65 -21.57 -21.02
CA ALA A 116 17.29 -22.56 -22.02
C ALA A 116 16.74 -21.91 -23.30
N MET A 117 15.92 -20.85 -23.15
CA MET A 117 15.40 -20.07 -24.28
C MET A 117 16.52 -19.27 -24.96
N ASP A 118 17.37 -18.58 -24.18
CA ASP A 118 18.49 -17.77 -24.71
C ASP A 118 19.47 -18.62 -25.52
N ASN A 119 19.81 -19.82 -25.04
CA ASN A 119 20.75 -20.73 -25.71
C ASN A 119 20.07 -21.64 -26.74
N LYS A 120 18.76 -21.52 -26.97
CA LYS A 120 17.97 -22.37 -27.87
C LYS A 120 18.09 -23.87 -27.55
N SER A 121 18.25 -24.18 -26.26
CA SER A 121 18.28 -25.56 -25.75
C SER A 121 16.89 -26.20 -25.73
N LEU A 122 15.83 -25.40 -25.83
CA LEU A 122 14.45 -25.82 -26.07
C LEU A 122 14.04 -25.39 -27.47
N SER A 123 13.28 -26.24 -28.17
CA SER A 123 12.77 -26.02 -29.53
C SER A 123 11.59 -25.03 -29.62
N PHE A 124 11.35 -24.29 -28.53
CA PHE A 124 10.20 -23.41 -28.33
C PHE A 124 10.64 -21.94 -28.22
N ASN A 125 9.83 -21.02 -28.75
CA ASN A 125 10.05 -19.57 -28.65
C ASN A 125 8.68 -18.86 -28.64
N PHE A 126 8.55 -17.84 -27.79
CA PHE A 126 7.39 -16.96 -27.70
C PHE A 126 7.30 -15.92 -28.82
N GLU A 127 8.40 -15.62 -29.53
CA GLU A 127 8.45 -14.64 -30.62
C GLU A 127 7.91 -15.15 -31.97
N LYS A 128 7.16 -16.26 -31.99
CA LYS A 128 6.51 -16.77 -33.22
C LYS A 128 5.32 -15.88 -33.62
N ASP A 129 4.86 -16.01 -34.87
CA ASP A 129 3.69 -15.27 -35.41
C ASP A 129 2.40 -15.39 -34.54
N ASN A 130 2.30 -16.43 -33.69
CA ASN A 130 1.23 -16.59 -32.72
C ASN A 130 1.80 -16.80 -31.29
N SER A 131 2.09 -15.70 -30.62
CA SER A 131 2.64 -15.68 -29.25
C SER A 131 1.66 -16.21 -28.19
N ILE A 132 0.36 -16.01 -28.36
CA ILE A 132 -0.68 -16.51 -27.44
C ILE A 132 -0.74 -18.04 -27.47
N HIS A 133 -0.74 -18.64 -28.66
CA HIS A 133 -0.69 -20.10 -28.78
C HIS A 133 0.61 -20.67 -28.22
N ALA A 134 1.73 -19.98 -28.39
CA ALA A 134 2.98 -20.38 -27.74
C ALA A 134 2.85 -20.36 -26.21
N ILE A 135 2.21 -19.35 -25.63
CA ILE A 135 1.94 -19.27 -24.19
C ILE A 135 1.04 -20.41 -23.72
N GLU A 136 -0.05 -20.70 -24.44
CA GLU A 136 -0.93 -21.84 -24.16
C GLU A 136 -0.16 -23.17 -24.16
N GLN A 137 0.65 -23.39 -25.21
CA GLN A 137 1.51 -24.56 -25.34
C GLN A 137 2.51 -24.68 -24.18
N PHE A 138 3.09 -23.57 -23.75
CA PHE A 138 4.02 -23.53 -22.62
C PHE A 138 3.33 -23.93 -21.31
N ILE A 139 2.16 -23.35 -21.01
CA ILE A 139 1.41 -23.66 -19.78
C ILE A 139 0.98 -25.14 -19.77
N ASN A 140 0.49 -25.66 -20.89
CA ASN A 140 0.05 -27.06 -21.04
C ASN A 140 1.20 -28.08 -21.00
N SER A 141 2.47 -27.64 -21.00
CA SER A 141 3.63 -28.52 -20.87
C SER A 141 3.94 -28.90 -19.41
N PHE A 142 3.23 -28.30 -18.45
CA PHE A 142 3.37 -28.55 -17.02
C PHE A 142 2.14 -29.28 -16.47
N ASP A 143 2.33 -29.99 -15.36
CA ASP A 143 1.23 -30.53 -14.56
C ASP A 143 0.58 -29.42 -13.69
N ASP A 144 -0.52 -29.77 -13.02
CA ASP A 144 -1.28 -28.86 -12.15
C ASP A 144 -0.38 -28.25 -11.05
N LYS A 145 0.63 -29.00 -10.58
CA LYS A 145 1.59 -28.57 -9.54
C LYS A 145 2.41 -27.36 -10.00
N TYR A 146 2.78 -27.26 -11.27
CA TYR A 146 3.59 -26.16 -11.81
C TYR A 146 2.79 -25.09 -12.59
N PHE A 147 1.46 -25.15 -12.59
CA PHE A 147 0.60 -24.18 -13.27
C PHE A 147 0.89 -22.73 -12.87
N LEU A 148 0.95 -22.42 -11.57
CA LEU A 148 1.25 -21.06 -11.09
C LEU A 148 2.71 -20.65 -11.40
N TRP A 149 3.66 -21.59 -11.46
CA TRP A 149 5.05 -21.31 -11.88
C TRP A 149 5.12 -20.90 -13.34
N ALA A 150 4.34 -21.55 -14.21
CA ALA A 150 4.27 -21.17 -15.61
C ALA A 150 3.73 -19.73 -15.76
N LEU A 151 2.64 -19.38 -15.05
CA LEU A 151 2.09 -18.02 -15.07
C LEU A 151 3.04 -16.97 -14.48
N LEU A 152 3.72 -17.30 -13.38
CA LEU A 152 4.75 -16.43 -12.78
C LEU A 152 5.92 -16.20 -13.72
N TYR A 153 6.37 -17.25 -14.42
CA TYR A 153 7.44 -17.13 -15.41
C TYR A 153 7.04 -16.19 -16.55
N ILE A 154 5.81 -16.33 -17.09
CA ILE A 154 5.27 -15.48 -18.14
C ILE A 154 5.22 -14.02 -17.66
N SER A 155 4.66 -13.76 -16.47
CA SER A 155 4.55 -12.40 -15.94
C SER A 155 5.90 -11.76 -15.60
N ALA A 156 6.94 -12.55 -15.31
CA ALA A 156 8.29 -12.05 -15.07
C ALA A 156 9.04 -11.61 -16.34
N GLN A 157 8.50 -11.90 -17.53
CA GLN A 157 9.15 -11.54 -18.79
C GLN A 157 9.07 -10.02 -19.05
N PRO A 158 10.11 -9.42 -19.65
CA PRO A 158 10.14 -8.00 -19.95
C PRO A 158 9.30 -7.67 -21.21
N TRP A 159 8.08 -8.20 -21.32
CA TRP A 159 7.19 -8.00 -22.47
C TRP A 159 6.11 -6.98 -22.13
N PHE A 160 6.27 -5.79 -22.68
CA PHE A 160 5.38 -4.66 -22.47
C PHE A 160 3.90 -5.00 -22.77
N GLU A 161 3.64 -5.77 -23.83
CA GLU A 161 2.28 -6.15 -24.24
C GLU A 161 1.54 -7.06 -23.24
N LEU A 162 2.25 -7.79 -22.35
CA LEU A 162 1.58 -8.60 -21.32
C LEU A 162 0.82 -7.73 -20.31
N PHE A 163 1.27 -6.49 -20.11
CA PHE A 163 0.70 -5.54 -19.15
C PHE A 163 -0.26 -4.56 -19.82
N LYS A 164 -0.70 -4.87 -21.05
CA LYS A 164 -1.82 -4.24 -21.73
C LYS A 164 -2.91 -5.28 -21.96
N TYR A 165 -4.17 -4.86 -21.84
CA TYR A 165 -5.30 -5.78 -22.05
C TYR A 165 -5.24 -6.39 -23.46
N ASN A 166 -5.36 -7.71 -23.53
CA ASN A 166 -5.42 -8.46 -24.77
C ASN A 166 -6.57 -9.48 -24.68
N GLU A 167 -7.51 -9.41 -25.63
CA GLU A 167 -8.70 -10.25 -25.62
C GLU A 167 -8.36 -11.75 -25.72
N GLU A 168 -7.39 -12.15 -26.56
CA GLU A 168 -7.01 -13.55 -26.73
C GLU A 168 -6.33 -14.10 -25.45
N MET A 169 -5.49 -13.27 -24.81
CA MET A 169 -4.90 -13.61 -23.52
C MET A 169 -5.98 -13.74 -22.43
N ASN A 170 -6.94 -12.82 -22.40
CA ASN A 170 -8.09 -12.89 -21.48
C ASN A 170 -8.84 -14.22 -21.64
N GLN A 171 -9.20 -14.60 -22.86
CA GLN A 171 -9.92 -15.86 -23.12
C GLN A 171 -9.11 -17.10 -22.74
N LEU A 172 -7.79 -17.09 -23.01
CA LEU A 172 -6.88 -18.17 -22.58
C LEU A 172 -6.85 -18.29 -21.05
N LEU A 173 -6.68 -17.19 -20.32
CA LEU A 173 -6.63 -17.22 -18.87
C LEU A 173 -7.98 -17.66 -18.25
N LEU A 174 -9.10 -17.22 -18.84
CA LEU A 174 -10.44 -17.62 -18.40
C LEU A 174 -10.75 -19.11 -18.68
N SER A 175 -10.06 -19.75 -19.62
CA SER A 175 -10.25 -21.19 -19.86
C SER A 175 -9.50 -22.07 -18.85
N MET A 176 -8.49 -21.53 -18.16
CA MET A 176 -7.59 -22.30 -17.28
C MET A 176 -7.74 -21.94 -15.79
N ILE A 177 -7.73 -20.65 -15.45
CA ILE A 177 -7.70 -20.20 -14.04
C ILE A 177 -8.96 -20.61 -13.24
N PRO A 178 -10.19 -20.47 -13.76
CA PRO A 178 -11.38 -20.87 -13.00
C PRO A 178 -11.39 -22.37 -12.67
N GLN A 179 -10.92 -23.20 -13.59
CA GLN A 179 -10.79 -24.64 -13.38
C GLN A 179 -9.76 -24.93 -12.26
N TYR A 180 -8.59 -24.29 -12.33
CA TYR A 180 -7.56 -24.42 -11.29
C TYR A 180 -8.09 -24.01 -9.91
N ILE A 181 -8.77 -22.87 -9.81
CA ILE A 181 -9.37 -22.42 -8.54
C ILE A 181 -10.38 -23.45 -8.05
N THR A 182 -11.26 -23.97 -8.91
CA THR A 182 -12.29 -24.94 -8.52
C THR A 182 -11.68 -26.23 -7.97
N GLN A 183 -10.57 -26.70 -8.56
CA GLN A 183 -9.88 -27.93 -8.14
C GLN A 183 -9.18 -27.77 -6.79
N HIS A 184 -8.68 -26.57 -6.47
CA HIS A 184 -7.83 -26.33 -5.29
C HIS A 184 -8.45 -25.43 -4.22
N PHE A 185 -9.69 -24.94 -4.40
CA PHE A 185 -10.30 -23.91 -3.54
C PHE A 185 -10.30 -24.27 -2.04
N TYR A 186 -10.61 -25.52 -1.71
CA TYR A 186 -10.61 -26.00 -0.33
C TYR A 186 -9.86 -27.31 -0.21
N GLU A 187 -8.65 -27.21 0.32
CA GLU A 187 -7.91 -28.35 0.86
C GLU A 187 -8.03 -28.24 2.39
N GLN A 188 -8.44 -29.33 3.06
CA GLN A 188 -8.65 -29.37 4.52
C GLN A 188 -7.44 -28.76 5.25
N GLN A 189 -7.61 -28.22 6.46
CA GLN A 189 -6.51 -27.71 7.29
C GLN A 189 -6.51 -28.43 8.67
N PRO A 190 -5.40 -28.94 9.24
CA PRO A 190 -5.36 -29.43 10.60
C PRO A 190 -5.23 -28.23 11.53
N GLU A 191 -6.25 -28.11 12.37
CA GLU A 191 -6.33 -27.32 13.61
C GLU A 191 -6.62 -25.82 13.53
N GLU A 192 -7.39 -25.41 14.55
CA GLU A 192 -8.08 -24.14 14.74
C GLU A 192 -7.12 -22.97 14.97
N PHE A 193 -7.25 -21.93 14.14
CA PHE A 193 -6.75 -20.60 14.49
C PHE A 193 -7.84 -19.85 15.27
N GLN A 194 -7.56 -19.50 16.53
CA GLN A 194 -8.33 -18.47 17.23
C GLN A 194 -7.85 -17.10 16.73
N TYR A 195 -8.67 -16.49 15.88
CA TYR A 195 -8.53 -15.11 15.43
C TYR A 195 -8.63 -14.15 16.63
N ASP A 196 -7.52 -13.51 17.01
CA ASP A 196 -7.57 -12.33 17.88
C ASP A 196 -7.65 -11.07 17.02
N VAL A 197 -8.84 -10.47 17.00
CA VAL A 197 -9.14 -9.20 16.31
C VAL A 197 -8.13 -8.11 16.70
N LYS A 198 -7.49 -8.22 17.87
CA LYS A 198 -6.58 -7.20 18.39
C LYS A 198 -5.19 -7.17 17.76
N ASP A 199 -4.71 -8.26 17.18
CA ASP A 199 -3.36 -8.31 16.57
C ASP A 199 -3.35 -7.72 15.15
N TYR A 200 -4.53 -7.63 14.52
CA TYR A 200 -4.74 -7.01 13.22
C TYR A 200 -5.58 -5.73 13.38
N TYR A 201 -5.24 -4.85 14.32
CA TYR A 201 -5.75 -3.48 14.25
C TYR A 201 -5.05 -2.78 13.09
N SER A 202 -5.79 -2.79 11.98
CA SER A 202 -5.66 -2.14 10.69
C SER A 202 -4.24 -1.85 10.21
N ASN A 203 -3.91 -2.30 8.99
CA ASN A 203 -2.60 -2.01 8.43
C ASN A 203 -2.29 -0.50 8.43
N PHE A 204 -3.31 0.38 8.43
CA PHE A 204 -3.22 1.86 8.52
C PHE A 204 -3.26 2.43 9.94
N ASP A 205 -3.31 1.60 10.99
CA ASP A 205 -3.36 2.05 12.37
C ASP A 205 -2.00 2.44 12.94
N VAL A 206 -2.06 3.48 13.76
CA VAL A 206 -0.93 4.03 14.46
C VAL A 206 -0.72 3.23 15.75
N SER A 207 0.16 2.24 15.73
CA SER A 207 0.84 1.78 16.95
C SER A 207 2.36 2.05 16.89
N PRO A 208 3.03 2.43 18.00
CA PRO A 208 4.41 2.94 18.00
C PRO A 208 5.49 1.85 17.96
N GLU A 209 5.10 0.59 17.90
CA GLU A 209 5.99 -0.56 17.97
C GLU A 209 5.80 -1.38 16.68
N PHE A 210 6.88 -1.86 16.06
CA PHE A 210 6.92 -2.54 14.76
C PHE A 210 7.04 -1.65 13.51
N ASN A 211 8.23 -1.07 13.31
CA ASN A 211 8.72 -0.77 11.96
C ASN A 211 10.11 -1.36 11.66
N ASN A 212 10.48 -2.42 12.39
CA ASN A 212 11.67 -3.24 12.16
C ASN A 212 11.28 -4.66 11.70
N PHE A 213 10.65 -4.79 10.52
CA PHE A 213 10.66 -6.05 9.78
C PHE A 213 11.08 -5.80 8.31
N CYS A 214 12.30 -5.27 8.15
CA CYS A 214 13.13 -5.71 7.04
C CYS A 214 13.74 -7.06 7.45
N TYR A 215 13.29 -8.16 6.84
CA TYR A 215 13.87 -9.51 6.93
C TYR A 215 14.23 -9.97 8.35
N ASN A 216 13.30 -10.64 9.05
CA ASN A 216 13.67 -11.48 10.17
C ASN A 216 13.39 -12.94 9.83
N ASN A 217 14.47 -13.64 9.46
CA ASN A 217 14.59 -15.07 9.63
C ASN A 217 14.29 -15.40 11.10
N ASN A 218 13.16 -16.03 11.40
CA ASN A 218 13.04 -16.89 12.57
C ASN A 218 12.10 -18.06 12.28
N SER A 219 12.70 -19.22 12.44
CA SER A 219 12.21 -20.58 12.28
C SER A 219 11.08 -20.97 13.23
N SER A 220 10.37 -22.01 12.78
CA SER A 220 9.57 -23.00 13.51
C SER A 220 8.19 -22.60 14.04
N ALA A 221 7.17 -22.92 13.23
CA ALA A 221 5.93 -23.54 13.70
C ALA A 221 5.26 -24.25 12.51
N ASN A 222 5.48 -25.57 12.43
CA ASN A 222 4.84 -26.47 11.47
C ASN A 222 3.38 -26.71 11.85
N ASN A 223 2.51 -26.72 10.85
CA ASN A 223 1.54 -27.77 10.51
C ASN A 223 0.23 -27.16 9.96
N MET A 224 0.14 -27.10 8.63
CA MET A 224 -1.09 -27.16 7.83
C MET A 224 -0.90 -28.27 6.77
N PRO A 225 -1.93 -28.93 6.18
CA PRO A 225 -1.77 -30.17 5.45
C PRO A 225 -1.69 -29.83 3.94
N ASN A 226 -0.77 -28.94 3.62
CA ASN A 226 -0.16 -28.69 2.33
C ASN A 226 0.73 -27.49 2.62
N ASP A 227 2.03 -27.73 2.52
CA ASP A 227 3.07 -26.85 3.00
C ASP A 227 3.09 -25.61 2.07
N LEU A 228 2.31 -24.57 2.40
CA LEU A 228 2.28 -23.27 1.69
C LEU A 228 3.69 -22.63 1.59
N SER A 229 4.68 -23.20 2.29
CA SER A 229 6.10 -22.91 2.10
C SER A 229 6.62 -23.15 0.67
N HIS A 230 5.92 -23.95 -0.14
CA HIS A 230 6.31 -24.19 -1.54
C HIS A 230 6.36 -22.90 -2.36
N TYR A 231 5.44 -21.97 -2.07
CA TYR A 231 5.29 -20.74 -2.83
C TYR A 231 6.18 -19.59 -2.35
N ILE A 232 6.83 -19.71 -1.18
CA ILE A 232 7.71 -18.69 -0.59
C ILE A 232 8.79 -18.23 -1.59
N SER A 233 9.29 -19.16 -2.41
CA SER A 233 10.31 -18.83 -3.42
C SER A 233 9.81 -17.87 -4.52
N ALA A 234 8.50 -17.71 -4.69
CA ALA A 234 7.87 -16.79 -5.63
C ALA A 234 7.39 -15.47 -5.03
N ASP A 235 7.37 -15.28 -3.69
CA ASP A 235 7.04 -14.02 -3.02
C ASP A 235 7.55 -12.75 -3.74
N PRO A 236 8.80 -12.72 -4.26
CA PRO A 236 9.32 -11.53 -4.91
C PRO A 236 8.63 -11.18 -6.26
N TYR A 237 7.87 -12.10 -6.86
CA TYR A 237 7.30 -12.01 -8.20
C TYR A 237 5.77 -11.96 -8.22
N ILE A 238 5.11 -12.30 -7.11
CA ILE A 238 3.65 -12.42 -7.05
C ILE A 238 2.95 -11.10 -7.36
N ASP A 239 3.44 -9.97 -6.87
CA ASP A 239 2.84 -8.66 -7.19
C ASP A 239 2.88 -8.40 -8.71
N THR A 240 3.91 -8.90 -9.42
CA THR A 240 4.02 -8.79 -10.88
C THR A 240 3.00 -9.70 -11.58
N LEU A 241 2.81 -10.92 -11.07
CA LEU A 241 1.73 -11.81 -11.51
C LEU A 241 0.36 -11.14 -11.30
N PHE A 242 0.12 -10.54 -10.13
CA PHE A 242 -1.14 -9.87 -9.83
C PHE A 242 -1.39 -8.69 -10.74
N GLN A 243 -0.37 -7.90 -11.08
CA GLN A 243 -0.52 -6.85 -12.09
C GLN A 243 -0.92 -7.45 -13.45
N PHE A 244 -0.19 -8.47 -13.93
CA PHE A 244 -0.48 -9.14 -15.19
C PHE A 244 -1.93 -9.64 -15.22
N LEU A 245 -2.34 -10.40 -14.20
CA LEU A 245 -3.70 -10.94 -14.10
C LEU A 245 -4.75 -9.85 -13.92
N ARG A 246 -4.48 -8.79 -13.15
CA ARG A 246 -5.40 -7.67 -12.97
C ARG A 246 -5.74 -7.01 -14.30
N VAL A 247 -4.72 -6.79 -15.13
CA VAL A 247 -4.90 -6.20 -16.46
C VAL A 247 -5.73 -7.12 -17.35
N GLN A 248 -5.50 -8.44 -17.31
CA GLN A 248 -6.20 -9.37 -18.21
C GLN A 248 -7.59 -9.78 -17.72
N ILE A 249 -7.73 -10.24 -16.47
CA ILE A 249 -8.94 -10.89 -15.93
C ILE A 249 -9.56 -10.17 -14.71
N GLY A 250 -8.93 -9.10 -14.21
CA GLY A 250 -9.52 -8.20 -13.21
C GLY A 250 -9.34 -8.62 -11.75
N ASP A 251 -9.76 -7.72 -10.86
CA ASP A 251 -9.46 -7.73 -9.42
C ASP A 251 -10.03 -8.95 -8.66
N GLY A 252 -11.20 -9.46 -9.07
CA GLY A 252 -11.84 -10.60 -8.40
C GLY A 252 -11.03 -11.90 -8.51
N PHE A 253 -10.52 -12.23 -9.70
CA PHE A 253 -9.65 -13.40 -9.88
C PHE A 253 -8.29 -13.24 -9.20
N VAL A 254 -7.74 -12.01 -9.20
CA VAL A 254 -6.48 -11.73 -8.48
C VAL A 254 -6.65 -12.00 -6.99
N TYR A 255 -7.76 -11.54 -6.39
CA TYR A 255 -8.05 -11.85 -4.98
C TYR A 255 -8.19 -13.36 -4.76
N LEU A 256 -8.98 -14.07 -5.56
CA LEU A 256 -9.16 -15.53 -5.39
C LEU A 256 -7.84 -16.30 -5.54
N LEU A 257 -6.98 -15.90 -6.49
CA LEU A 257 -5.66 -16.52 -6.64
C LEU A 257 -4.70 -16.13 -5.52
N SER A 258 -4.86 -14.95 -4.91
CA SER A 258 -4.03 -14.54 -3.78
C SER A 258 -4.15 -15.46 -2.57
N LEU A 259 -5.27 -16.17 -2.44
CA LEU A 259 -5.52 -17.14 -1.37
C LEU A 259 -4.55 -18.35 -1.42
N PHE A 260 -3.98 -18.67 -2.59
CA PHE A 260 -3.02 -19.78 -2.72
C PHE A 260 -1.60 -19.41 -2.30
N PHE A 261 -1.31 -18.12 -2.14
CA PHE A 261 0.03 -17.63 -1.80
C PHE A 261 0.21 -17.33 -0.29
N ASP A 262 -0.88 -17.25 0.48
CA ASP A 262 -0.92 -17.09 1.95
C ASP A 262 0.05 -16.03 2.52
N PHE A 263 -0.17 -14.79 2.13
CA PHE A 263 0.51 -13.63 2.73
C PHE A 263 -0.13 -13.32 4.09
N ASP A 264 0.51 -13.84 5.14
CA ASP A 264 0.09 -13.77 6.54
C ASP A 264 -1.16 -14.61 6.85
N LYS A 265 -1.08 -15.40 7.92
CA LYS A 265 -1.98 -16.54 8.24
C LYS A 265 -3.45 -16.17 8.53
N ASP A 266 -3.86 -14.94 8.25
CA ASP A 266 -5.12 -14.35 8.67
C ASP A 266 -6.09 -14.19 7.49
N PHE A 267 -6.52 -15.33 6.93
CA PHE A 267 -7.70 -15.36 6.06
C PHE A 267 -8.87 -14.61 6.74
N PRO A 268 -9.63 -13.75 6.03
CA PRO A 268 -9.69 -13.54 4.57
C PRO A 268 -8.80 -12.42 4.02
N PHE A 269 -7.83 -11.94 4.78
CA PHE A 269 -7.04 -10.79 4.38
C PHE A 269 -5.72 -11.24 3.79
N THR A 270 -5.57 -11.03 2.49
CA THR A 270 -4.30 -11.27 1.80
C THR A 270 -3.57 -9.94 1.59
N SER A 271 -2.37 -10.00 1.00
CA SER A 271 -1.62 -8.83 0.53
C SER A 271 -2.37 -7.98 -0.51
N TYR A 272 -3.52 -8.46 -1.03
CA TYR A 272 -4.34 -7.78 -2.01
C TYR A 272 -5.79 -7.62 -1.55
N ILE A 273 -6.21 -6.38 -1.32
CA ILE A 273 -7.60 -6.02 -1.01
C ILE A 273 -8.19 -5.25 -2.20
N PRO A 274 -9.18 -5.81 -2.91
CA PRO A 274 -9.76 -5.14 -4.08
C PRO A 274 -10.69 -3.98 -3.66
N PRO A 275 -10.58 -2.80 -4.30
CA PRO A 275 -11.47 -1.67 -4.01
C PRO A 275 -12.95 -1.95 -4.38
N LEU A 276 -13.85 -1.10 -3.90
CA LEU A 276 -15.29 -1.10 -4.21
C LEU A 276 -15.56 -0.52 -5.60
N ARG A 277 -15.07 -1.18 -6.65
CA ARG A 277 -15.30 -0.76 -8.04
C ARG A 277 -15.62 -1.96 -8.92
N LYS A 278 -16.24 -1.69 -10.07
CA LYS A 278 -16.44 -2.70 -11.13
C LYS A 278 -15.11 -3.06 -11.78
N TYR A 279 -14.95 -4.34 -12.15
CA TYR A 279 -13.80 -4.87 -12.90
C TYR A 279 -14.27 -5.78 -14.05
N THR A 280 -13.37 -6.03 -15.02
CA THR A 280 -13.67 -6.59 -16.35
C THR A 280 -14.45 -7.91 -16.33
N CYS A 281 -14.07 -8.86 -15.47
CA CYS A 281 -14.65 -10.22 -15.45
C CYS A 281 -15.52 -10.50 -14.20
N SER A 282 -16.27 -9.50 -13.72
CA SER A 282 -17.16 -9.65 -12.55
C SER A 282 -18.16 -10.81 -12.69
N ASN A 283 -18.75 -10.99 -13.87
CA ASN A 283 -19.72 -12.06 -14.12
C ASN A 283 -19.08 -13.46 -14.03
N GLN A 284 -17.89 -13.64 -14.62
CA GLN A 284 -17.16 -14.92 -14.58
C GLN A 284 -16.74 -15.28 -13.15
N VAL A 285 -16.42 -14.29 -12.32
CA VAL A 285 -16.17 -14.52 -10.88
C VAL A 285 -17.45 -14.99 -10.17
N ASN A 286 -18.60 -14.40 -10.47
CA ASN A 286 -19.89 -14.87 -9.92
C ASN A 286 -20.21 -16.31 -10.36
N ASP A 287 -19.97 -16.64 -11.63
CA ASP A 287 -20.20 -17.99 -12.17
C ASP A 287 -19.30 -19.02 -11.50
N LEU A 288 -18.01 -18.69 -11.29
CA LEU A 288 -17.07 -19.53 -10.56
C LEU A 288 -17.52 -19.77 -9.11
N LEU A 289 -17.83 -18.70 -8.36
CA LEU A 289 -18.27 -18.82 -6.97
C LEU A 289 -19.58 -19.62 -6.85
N SER A 290 -20.51 -19.45 -7.81
CA SER A 290 -21.73 -20.26 -7.91
C SER A 290 -21.41 -21.75 -8.07
N SER A 291 -20.50 -22.07 -8.99
CA SER A 291 -20.05 -23.45 -9.24
C SER A 291 -19.43 -24.07 -8.00
N ILE A 292 -18.58 -23.31 -7.30
CA ILE A 292 -17.92 -23.77 -6.08
C ILE A 292 -18.95 -24.03 -4.96
N ILE A 293 -19.89 -23.12 -4.72
CA ILE A 293 -20.96 -23.31 -3.73
C ILE A 293 -21.74 -24.61 -4.02
N LEU A 294 -22.10 -24.85 -5.28
CA LEU A 294 -22.81 -26.08 -5.68
C LEU A 294 -21.95 -27.33 -5.45
N SER A 295 -20.65 -27.28 -5.73
CA SER A 295 -19.74 -28.42 -5.58
C SER A 295 -19.59 -28.88 -4.13
N TYR A 296 -19.66 -27.94 -3.18
CA TYR A 296 -19.55 -28.25 -1.75
C TYR A 296 -20.92 -28.46 -1.05
N SER A 297 -22.03 -28.28 -1.74
CA SER A 297 -23.38 -28.43 -1.15
C SER A 297 -23.71 -29.82 -0.60
N THR A 298 -22.91 -30.84 -0.93
CA THR A 298 -23.07 -32.20 -0.43
C THR A 298 -22.37 -32.48 0.89
N PHE A 299 -21.49 -31.58 1.35
CA PHE A 299 -20.82 -31.69 2.65
C PHE A 299 -21.81 -31.41 3.78
N ASP A 300 -21.55 -31.91 4.99
CA ASP A 300 -22.39 -31.68 6.16
C ASP A 300 -21.57 -31.32 7.41
N GLY A 301 -22.24 -30.79 8.43
CA GLY A 301 -21.63 -30.48 9.73
C GLY A 301 -20.63 -29.32 9.70
N GLU A 302 -19.54 -29.47 10.46
CA GLU A 302 -18.53 -28.42 10.68
C GLU A 302 -17.70 -28.11 9.44
N GLU A 303 -17.45 -29.10 8.58
CA GLU A 303 -16.67 -28.90 7.35
C GLU A 303 -17.40 -27.99 6.37
N LEU A 304 -18.72 -28.19 6.19
CA LEU A 304 -19.54 -27.32 5.36
C LEU A 304 -19.53 -25.88 5.87
N ILE A 305 -19.61 -25.69 7.18
CA ILE A 305 -19.56 -24.37 7.84
C ILE A 305 -18.24 -23.66 7.52
N GLN A 306 -17.10 -24.33 7.69
CA GLN A 306 -15.77 -23.73 7.44
C GLN A 306 -15.61 -23.33 5.97
N ILE A 307 -16.02 -24.19 5.04
CA ILE A 307 -15.96 -23.89 3.60
C ILE A 307 -16.84 -22.69 3.25
N TYR A 308 -18.08 -22.69 3.75
CA TYR A 308 -19.05 -21.65 3.44
C TYR A 308 -18.67 -20.32 4.08
N GLU A 309 -18.07 -20.31 5.27
CA GLU A 309 -17.51 -19.09 5.86
C GLU A 309 -16.41 -18.51 4.97
N LYS A 310 -15.49 -19.34 4.48
CA LYS A 310 -14.46 -18.90 3.53
C LYS A 310 -15.06 -18.34 2.24
N LEU A 311 -16.04 -19.04 1.65
CA LEU A 311 -16.74 -18.57 0.46
C LEU A 311 -17.46 -17.24 0.70
N TYR A 312 -18.07 -17.08 1.87
CA TYR A 312 -18.78 -15.86 2.23
C TYR A 312 -17.84 -14.66 2.29
N TYR A 313 -16.68 -14.78 2.94
CA TYR A 313 -15.70 -13.68 2.94
C TYR A 313 -15.09 -13.44 1.56
N CYS A 314 -14.87 -14.48 0.75
CA CYS A 314 -14.45 -14.30 -0.64
C CYS A 314 -15.47 -13.50 -1.45
N VAL A 315 -16.75 -13.84 -1.31
CA VAL A 315 -17.85 -13.08 -1.90
C VAL A 315 -17.80 -11.62 -1.46
N LEU A 316 -17.66 -11.35 -0.16
CA LEU A 316 -17.60 -9.97 0.34
C LEU A 316 -16.40 -9.20 -0.19
N MET A 317 -15.26 -9.86 -0.42
CA MET A 317 -14.08 -9.24 -1.01
C MET A 317 -14.23 -8.99 -2.50
N THR A 318 -14.83 -9.90 -3.26
CA THR A 318 -14.94 -9.79 -4.72
C THR A 318 -16.21 -9.12 -5.20
N ALA A 319 -17.21 -8.91 -4.34
CA ALA A 319 -18.51 -8.36 -4.75
C ALA A 319 -18.36 -6.99 -5.44
N THR A 320 -19.20 -6.77 -6.45
CA THR A 320 -19.30 -5.55 -7.26
C THR A 320 -20.77 -5.22 -7.53
N PRO A 321 -21.10 -4.06 -8.15
CA PRO A 321 -22.48 -3.75 -8.52
C PRO A 321 -23.14 -4.77 -9.48
N ASP A 322 -22.36 -5.55 -10.24
CA ASP A 322 -22.89 -6.61 -11.13
C ASP A 322 -23.05 -7.97 -10.41
N PHE A 323 -22.96 -7.99 -9.09
CA PHE A 323 -23.08 -9.22 -8.32
C PHE A 323 -24.48 -9.84 -8.41
N THR A 324 -24.57 -11.07 -8.91
CA THR A 324 -25.83 -11.79 -9.19
C THR A 324 -25.95 -13.15 -8.49
N LEU A 325 -25.04 -13.48 -7.57
CA LEU A 325 -24.99 -14.76 -6.89
C LEU A 325 -26.16 -14.94 -5.90
N ASP A 326 -26.79 -16.12 -5.90
CA ASP A 326 -27.77 -16.49 -4.88
C ASP A 326 -27.06 -16.88 -3.58
N MET A 327 -27.07 -15.98 -2.60
CA MET A 327 -26.43 -16.19 -1.30
C MET A 327 -27.24 -17.07 -0.34
N LYS A 328 -28.49 -17.41 -0.67
CA LYS A 328 -29.35 -18.15 0.23
C LYS A 328 -28.77 -19.49 0.70
N PRO A 329 -28.17 -20.34 -0.16
CA PRO A 329 -27.61 -21.62 0.28
C PRO A 329 -26.49 -21.47 1.32
N VAL A 330 -25.71 -20.39 1.21
CA VAL A 330 -24.61 -20.09 2.12
C VAL A 330 -25.16 -19.53 3.45
N LEU A 331 -26.08 -18.57 3.36
CA LEU A 331 -26.65 -17.91 4.54
C LEU A 331 -27.53 -18.84 5.38
N ASP A 332 -28.26 -19.77 4.76
CA ASP A 332 -29.08 -20.77 5.48
C ASP A 332 -28.22 -21.65 6.41
N VAL A 333 -26.92 -21.80 6.12
CA VAL A 333 -25.95 -22.53 6.96
C VAL A 333 -25.28 -21.59 7.98
N LEU A 334 -24.90 -20.37 7.57
CA LEU A 334 -24.01 -19.51 8.35
C LEU A 334 -24.69 -18.47 9.26
N ASP A 335 -25.98 -18.16 9.09
CA ASP A 335 -26.61 -16.94 9.64
C ASP A 335 -26.27 -16.65 11.12
N ALA A 336 -26.22 -17.67 11.98
CA ALA A 336 -25.91 -17.52 13.40
C ALA A 336 -24.40 -17.49 13.76
N GLN A 337 -23.51 -17.75 12.81
CA GLN A 337 -22.05 -17.91 13.00
C GLN A 337 -21.22 -16.81 12.36
N LEU A 338 -21.83 -15.90 11.59
CA LEU A 338 -21.13 -14.82 10.90
C LEU A 338 -20.38 -13.87 11.87
N ASN A 339 -19.09 -13.68 11.62
CA ASN A 339 -18.27 -12.75 12.40
C ASN A 339 -18.44 -11.30 11.92
N MET A 340 -19.30 -10.55 12.59
CA MET A 340 -19.60 -9.15 12.26
C MET A 340 -18.37 -8.24 12.31
N ARG A 341 -17.34 -8.57 13.11
CA ARG A 341 -16.10 -7.80 13.17
C ARG A 341 -15.29 -7.97 11.89
N THR A 342 -15.11 -9.21 11.45
CA THR A 342 -14.42 -9.51 10.19
C THR A 342 -15.13 -8.87 9.00
N ILE A 343 -16.47 -8.95 8.96
CA ILE A 343 -17.29 -8.30 7.92
C ILE A 343 -17.08 -6.78 7.90
N ALA A 344 -17.18 -6.12 9.07
CA ALA A 344 -16.97 -4.67 9.18
C ALA A 344 -15.57 -4.25 8.70
N LYS A 345 -14.56 -5.05 9.04
CA LYS A 345 -13.17 -4.82 8.65
C LYS A 345 -12.94 -4.96 7.14
N ILE A 346 -13.48 -6.02 6.51
CA ILE A 346 -13.50 -6.17 5.04
C ILE A 346 -14.07 -4.92 4.38
N ILE A 347 -15.20 -4.43 4.89
CA ILE A 347 -15.87 -3.25 4.32
C ILE A 347 -15.01 -2.00 4.49
N ASN A 348 -14.43 -1.78 5.68
CA ASN A 348 -13.55 -0.65 5.96
C ASN A 348 -12.31 -0.63 5.06
N ASP A 349 -11.58 -1.75 4.96
CA ASP A 349 -10.35 -1.84 4.17
C ASP A 349 -10.64 -1.57 2.68
N ARG A 350 -11.73 -2.11 2.14
CA ARG A 350 -12.15 -1.83 0.77
C ARG A 350 -12.55 -0.36 0.58
N MET A 351 -13.28 0.25 1.53
CA MET A 351 -13.65 1.67 1.47
C MET A 351 -12.44 2.61 1.47
N ILE A 352 -11.44 2.33 2.30
CA ILE A 352 -10.18 3.11 2.41
C ILE A 352 -9.45 3.18 1.06
N LEU A 353 -9.43 2.07 0.33
CA LEU A 353 -8.77 1.95 -0.97
C LEU A 353 -9.63 2.43 -2.15
N THR A 354 -10.88 2.82 -1.90
CA THR A 354 -11.81 3.25 -2.95
C THR A 354 -11.84 4.77 -3.08
N LYS A 355 -11.64 5.25 -4.30
CA LYS A 355 -11.68 6.70 -4.63
C LYS A 355 -13.11 7.23 -4.85
N ASP A 356 -13.97 6.46 -5.51
CA ASP A 356 -15.36 6.85 -5.79
C ASP A 356 -16.30 6.43 -4.65
N GLN A 357 -17.05 7.39 -4.10
CA GLN A 357 -17.92 7.20 -2.93
C GLN A 357 -19.39 7.09 -3.31
N SER A 358 -19.68 6.45 -4.45
CA SER A 358 -21.02 6.34 -4.99
C SER A 358 -21.89 5.37 -4.19
N VAL A 359 -23.19 5.67 -4.15
CA VAL A 359 -24.21 4.82 -3.50
C VAL A 359 -24.22 3.42 -4.10
N GLU A 360 -24.04 3.33 -5.42
CA GLU A 360 -23.96 2.10 -6.18
C GLU A 360 -22.79 1.22 -5.71
N SER A 361 -21.68 1.82 -5.29
CA SER A 361 -20.49 1.12 -4.79
C SER A 361 -20.71 0.45 -3.43
N LEU A 362 -21.77 0.81 -2.70
CA LEU A 362 -22.05 0.28 -1.37
C LEU A 362 -23.31 -0.60 -1.30
N LYS A 363 -24.33 -0.28 -2.11
CA LYS A 363 -25.62 -0.99 -2.14
C LYS A 363 -25.46 -2.50 -2.25
N PHE A 364 -24.58 -2.98 -3.13
CA PHE A 364 -24.41 -4.41 -3.34
C PHE A 364 -23.83 -5.11 -2.11
N ILE A 365 -22.89 -4.49 -1.39
CA ILE A 365 -22.33 -5.10 -0.17
C ILE A 365 -23.38 -5.19 0.92
N ILE A 366 -24.13 -4.10 1.13
CA ILE A 366 -25.19 -4.07 2.14
C ILE A 366 -26.21 -5.18 1.86
N ASN A 367 -26.54 -5.44 0.60
CA ASN A 367 -27.45 -6.52 0.21
C ASN A 367 -26.85 -7.93 0.43
N CYS A 368 -25.53 -8.08 0.43
CA CYS A 368 -24.85 -9.36 0.65
C CYS A 368 -24.66 -9.69 2.15
N VAL A 369 -24.93 -8.74 3.04
CA VAL A 369 -24.73 -8.89 4.48
C VAL A 369 -26.09 -8.99 5.18
N PRO A 370 -26.45 -10.18 5.73
CA PRO A 370 -27.66 -10.28 6.54
C PRO A 370 -27.50 -9.45 7.81
N HIS A 371 -28.60 -8.88 8.31
CA HIS A 371 -28.59 -8.15 9.58
C HIS A 371 -27.53 -7.03 9.65
N PHE A 372 -27.38 -6.23 8.58
CA PHE A 372 -26.37 -5.19 8.45
C PHE A 372 -26.36 -4.18 9.62
N GLU A 373 -27.46 -4.04 10.36
CA GLU A 373 -27.51 -3.28 11.62
C GLU A 373 -26.49 -3.73 12.67
N HIS A 374 -26.07 -5.01 12.65
CA HIS A 374 -25.03 -5.52 13.54
C HIS A 374 -23.64 -5.03 13.13
N VAL A 375 -23.37 -4.94 11.83
CA VAL A 375 -22.14 -4.32 11.31
C VAL A 375 -22.08 -2.84 11.68
N LEU A 376 -23.21 -2.12 11.59
CA LEU A 376 -23.31 -0.72 12.04
C LEU A 376 -23.01 -0.55 13.54
N LYS A 377 -23.34 -1.54 14.39
CA LYS A 377 -22.96 -1.50 15.81
C LYS A 377 -21.45 -1.65 15.99
N VAL A 378 -20.78 -2.49 15.20
CA VAL A 378 -19.32 -2.64 15.23
C VAL A 378 -18.65 -1.32 14.82
N PHE A 379 -19.12 -0.66 13.76
CA PHE A 379 -18.58 0.63 13.33
C PHE A 379 -18.76 1.78 14.34
N LYS A 380 -19.68 1.63 15.30
CA LYS A 380 -19.86 2.58 16.41
C LYS A 380 -18.96 2.30 17.61
N SER A 381 -18.33 1.12 17.64
CA SER A 381 -17.36 0.73 18.67
C SER A 381 -15.93 1.11 18.26
N ASP A 382 -14.99 1.09 19.20
CA ASP A 382 -13.58 1.43 18.95
C ASP A 382 -12.82 0.32 18.17
N GLU A 383 -13.50 -0.67 17.57
CA GLU A 383 -12.85 -1.81 16.90
C GLU A 383 -12.52 -1.57 15.42
N THR A 384 -13.35 -0.79 14.74
CA THR A 384 -13.18 -0.41 13.33
C THR A 384 -14.06 0.82 13.07
N PHE A 385 -13.90 1.47 11.92
CA PHE A 385 -14.58 2.72 11.62
C PHE A 385 -15.10 2.78 10.18
N ILE A 386 -15.85 3.82 9.86
CA ILE A 386 -16.25 4.11 8.48
C ILE A 386 -15.51 5.37 8.06
N PRO A 387 -14.80 5.40 6.92
CA PRO A 387 -14.11 6.62 6.53
C PRO A 387 -15.13 7.76 6.41
N LEU A 388 -14.81 8.94 6.96
CA LEU A 388 -15.76 10.05 7.15
C LEU A 388 -16.54 10.39 5.88
N GLU A 389 -15.86 10.37 4.75
CA GLU A 389 -16.45 10.71 3.45
C GLU A 389 -17.55 9.72 3.02
N TRP A 390 -17.55 8.48 3.52
CA TRP A 390 -18.56 7.46 3.23
C TRP A 390 -19.81 7.54 4.11
N ILE A 391 -19.80 8.29 5.22
CA ILE A 391 -20.91 8.28 6.19
C ILE A 391 -22.22 8.78 5.56
N LYS A 392 -22.16 9.78 4.66
CA LYS A 392 -23.35 10.29 3.96
C LYS A 392 -23.92 9.23 3.02
N THR A 393 -23.08 8.66 2.16
CA THR A 393 -23.44 7.58 1.23
C THR A 393 -24.06 6.39 1.98
N LEU A 394 -23.50 6.05 3.13
CA LEU A 394 -24.05 5.02 4.01
C LEU A 394 -25.43 5.40 4.54
N GLY A 395 -25.63 6.62 5.02
CA GLY A 395 -26.92 7.13 5.49
C GLY A 395 -28.00 7.21 4.41
N GLU A 396 -27.63 7.25 3.13
CA GLU A 396 -28.59 7.18 2.02
C GLU A 396 -29.09 5.75 1.77
N VAL A 397 -28.24 4.74 2.01
CA VAL A 397 -28.59 3.32 1.83
C VAL A 397 -29.17 2.71 3.10
N THR A 398 -28.81 3.25 4.26
CA THR A 398 -29.20 2.74 5.57
C THR A 398 -29.94 3.82 6.34
N ASN A 399 -31.02 3.45 7.03
CA ASN A 399 -31.81 4.41 7.82
C ASN A 399 -31.14 4.70 9.18
N ILE A 400 -29.91 5.22 9.16
CA ILE A 400 -29.17 5.64 10.35
C ILE A 400 -29.87 6.88 10.90
N GLY A 401 -30.38 6.80 12.13
CA GLY A 401 -31.00 7.93 12.82
C GLY A 401 -29.98 9.01 13.16
N ASP A 402 -29.34 8.91 14.33
CA ASP A 402 -28.28 9.83 14.75
C ASP A 402 -26.88 9.23 14.46
N PRO A 403 -26.11 9.79 13.50
CA PRO A 403 -24.77 9.31 13.19
C PRO A 403 -23.67 9.87 14.10
N THR A 404 -23.99 10.63 15.16
CA THR A 404 -22.98 11.30 16.01
C THR A 404 -21.87 10.36 16.52
N GLU A 405 -22.24 9.20 17.08
CA GLU A 405 -21.27 8.21 17.59
C GLU A 405 -20.39 7.63 16.49
N LEU A 406 -20.97 7.40 15.30
CA LEU A 406 -20.25 6.91 14.14
C LEU A 406 -19.21 7.94 13.66
N ILE A 407 -19.59 9.22 13.61
CA ILE A 407 -18.69 10.32 13.21
C ILE A 407 -17.55 10.46 14.20
N VAL A 408 -17.83 10.43 15.51
CA VAL A 408 -16.80 10.52 16.57
C VAL A 408 -15.80 9.37 16.44
N ASN A 409 -16.27 8.13 16.32
CA ASN A 409 -15.38 6.98 16.14
C ASN A 409 -14.56 7.07 14.83
N SER A 410 -15.17 7.60 13.77
CA SER A 410 -14.48 7.80 12.48
C SER A 410 -13.39 8.87 12.57
N LEU A 411 -13.61 9.95 13.33
CA LEU A 411 -12.63 11.01 13.55
C LEU A 411 -11.39 10.52 14.30
N ARG A 412 -11.55 9.65 15.30
CA ARG A 412 -10.44 9.04 16.06
C ARG A 412 -9.44 8.30 15.18
N ASN A 413 -9.91 7.76 14.06
CA ASN A 413 -9.13 6.94 13.12
C ASN A 413 -8.85 7.66 11.78
N SER A 414 -9.22 8.94 11.70
CA SER A 414 -9.04 9.75 10.48
C SER A 414 -7.68 10.44 10.45
N VAL A 415 -7.18 10.65 9.24
CA VAL A 415 -5.95 11.42 8.99
C VAL A 415 -6.31 12.88 8.68
N PRO A 416 -5.59 13.87 9.21
CA PRO A 416 -5.78 15.26 8.81
C PRO A 416 -5.71 15.46 7.30
N ALA A 417 -6.72 16.11 6.72
CA ALA A 417 -6.85 16.21 5.26
C ALA A 417 -5.75 17.03 4.59
N HIS A 418 -5.05 17.91 5.31
CA HIS A 418 -3.96 18.73 4.75
C HIS A 418 -2.77 17.89 4.28
N TYR A 419 -2.64 16.65 4.76
CA TYR A 419 -1.62 15.71 4.29
C TYR A 419 -1.85 15.19 2.87
N LYS A 420 -3.08 15.20 2.34
CA LYS A 420 -3.43 14.57 1.04
C LYS A 420 -2.47 14.93 -0.10
N ASN A 421 -2.08 16.21 -0.16
CA ASN A 421 -1.28 16.78 -1.24
C ASN A 421 0.24 16.69 -0.99
N HIS A 422 0.65 16.11 0.14
CA HIS A 422 2.06 15.92 0.50
C HIS A 422 2.54 14.49 0.29
N PHE A 423 1.70 13.62 -0.26
CA PHE A 423 2.07 12.25 -0.59
C PHE A 423 2.12 12.06 -2.10
N ALA A 424 3.15 11.35 -2.55
CA ALA A 424 3.34 10.93 -3.93
C ALA A 424 2.07 10.27 -4.52
N ARG A 425 1.99 10.29 -5.85
CA ARG A 425 1.01 9.52 -6.59
C ARG A 425 1.37 8.04 -6.52
N VAL A 426 0.36 7.18 -6.39
CA VAL A 426 0.50 5.73 -6.46
C VAL A 426 -0.35 5.24 -7.62
N THR A 427 0.23 4.44 -8.52
CA THR A 427 -0.51 3.85 -9.64
C THR A 427 -1.44 2.75 -9.13
N GLU A 428 -2.42 2.32 -9.93
CA GLU A 428 -3.30 1.21 -9.56
C GLU A 428 -2.58 -0.16 -9.48
N HIS A 429 -1.33 -0.21 -9.94
CA HIS A 429 -0.44 -1.36 -9.83
C HIS A 429 0.62 -1.19 -8.74
N GLY A 430 0.52 -0.11 -7.95
CA GLY A 430 1.36 0.15 -6.78
C GLY A 430 2.80 0.51 -7.08
N ALA A 431 3.03 1.27 -8.16
CA ALA A 431 4.23 2.06 -8.35
C ALA A 431 4.06 3.46 -7.74
N LEU A 432 5.15 4.08 -7.31
CA LEU A 432 5.17 5.39 -6.66
C LEU A 432 5.81 6.43 -7.57
N ILE A 433 5.13 7.56 -7.76
CA ILE A 433 5.53 8.62 -8.68
C ILE A 433 5.51 9.95 -7.93
N GLN A 434 6.66 10.62 -7.90
CA GLN A 434 6.87 11.83 -7.12
C GLN A 434 6.37 13.12 -7.80
N ASP A 435 6.23 13.09 -9.12
CA ASP A 435 5.73 14.20 -9.93
C ASP A 435 4.25 13.96 -10.27
N ASP A 436 3.40 14.90 -9.87
CA ASP A 436 1.95 14.79 -10.07
C ASP A 436 1.57 14.87 -11.56
N ASP A 437 2.40 15.52 -12.38
CA ASP A 437 2.22 15.73 -13.82
C ASP A 437 2.89 14.67 -14.71
N PHE A 438 3.53 13.66 -14.12
CA PHE A 438 4.15 12.58 -14.88
C PHE A 438 3.10 11.75 -15.64
N ASP A 439 3.27 11.64 -16.96
CA ASP A 439 2.41 10.85 -17.84
C ASP A 439 2.87 9.38 -17.90
N ASP A 440 2.12 8.49 -17.26
CA ASP A 440 2.37 7.05 -17.24
C ASP A 440 1.56 6.24 -18.27
N ASN A 441 0.88 6.88 -19.24
CA ASN A 441 0.00 6.18 -20.19
C ASN A 441 0.74 5.29 -21.20
N GLU A 442 1.99 5.64 -21.55
CA GLU A 442 2.79 4.91 -22.54
C GLU A 442 3.96 4.13 -21.91
N VAL A 443 3.96 3.95 -20.60
CA VAL A 443 4.99 3.19 -19.87
C VAL A 443 4.34 2.17 -18.94
N ILE A 444 5.05 1.08 -18.66
CA ILE A 444 4.60 0.11 -17.65
C ILE A 444 5.43 0.31 -16.39
N LEU A 445 4.75 0.69 -15.31
CA LEU A 445 5.33 0.80 -13.97
C LEU A 445 4.86 -0.38 -13.13
N GLN A 446 5.73 -1.36 -12.94
CA GLN A 446 5.42 -2.54 -12.13
C GLN A 446 5.41 -2.23 -10.63
N PRO A 447 4.74 -3.05 -9.80
CA PRO A 447 4.67 -2.88 -8.36
C PRO A 447 6.02 -2.56 -7.71
N GLY A 448 6.02 -1.57 -6.84
CA GLY A 448 7.19 -1.12 -6.09
C GLY A 448 8.18 -0.29 -6.90
N ALA A 449 7.92 -0.03 -8.18
CA ALA A 449 8.72 0.93 -8.94
C ALA A 449 8.61 2.33 -8.32
N ILE A 450 9.72 3.09 -8.32
CA ILE A 450 9.76 4.46 -7.81
C ILE A 450 10.30 5.38 -8.90
N VAL A 451 9.50 6.38 -9.29
CA VAL A 451 9.88 7.43 -10.23
C VAL A 451 10.12 8.72 -9.45
N GLN A 452 11.38 9.15 -9.38
CA GLN A 452 11.75 10.40 -8.72
C GLN A 452 11.46 11.62 -9.61
N THR A 453 11.31 12.79 -8.96
CA THR A 453 11.13 14.07 -9.66
C THR A 453 12.17 14.29 -10.75
N GLY A 454 11.71 14.63 -11.96
CA GLY A 454 12.54 14.91 -13.13
C GLY A 454 13.06 13.69 -13.89
N ALA A 455 12.75 12.46 -13.45
CA ALA A 455 13.06 11.26 -14.21
C ALA A 455 12.24 11.18 -15.52
N LYS A 456 12.88 10.75 -16.61
CA LYS A 456 12.26 10.64 -17.95
C LYS A 456 12.23 9.19 -18.40
N LEU A 457 11.04 8.71 -18.74
CA LEU A 457 10.85 7.36 -19.28
C LEU A 457 10.36 7.47 -20.72
N GLY A 458 11.08 6.86 -21.66
CA GLY A 458 10.70 6.81 -23.06
C GLY A 458 9.43 6.00 -23.26
N LYS A 459 8.74 6.24 -24.38
CA LYS A 459 7.53 5.50 -24.74
C LYS A 459 7.80 3.99 -24.81
N HIS A 460 6.79 3.19 -24.52
CA HIS A 460 6.87 1.73 -24.52
C HIS A 460 8.00 1.17 -23.65
N SER A 461 8.48 1.95 -22.67
CA SER A 461 9.47 1.48 -21.71
C SER A 461 8.80 0.84 -20.51
N MET A 462 9.56 0.03 -19.79
CA MET A 462 9.06 -0.66 -18.60
C MET A 462 10.02 -0.54 -17.42
N MET A 463 9.47 -0.11 -16.29
CA MET A 463 10.11 -0.23 -15.00
C MET A 463 9.66 -1.53 -14.34
N MET A 464 10.54 -2.53 -14.31
CA MET A 464 10.23 -3.79 -13.67
C MET A 464 10.10 -3.63 -12.15
N SER A 465 9.49 -4.62 -11.51
CA SER A 465 9.17 -4.65 -10.09
C SER A 465 10.32 -4.16 -9.19
N GLY A 466 10.02 -3.22 -8.29
CA GLY A 466 10.97 -2.64 -7.35
C GLY A 466 12.11 -1.79 -7.95
N SER A 467 12.07 -1.49 -9.25
CA SER A 467 13.09 -0.64 -9.90
C SER A 467 12.94 0.84 -9.53
N ILE A 468 14.01 1.61 -9.69
CA ILE A 468 14.04 3.02 -9.28
C ILE A 468 14.57 3.84 -10.45
N ALA A 469 13.86 4.92 -10.79
CA ALA A 469 14.29 5.98 -11.67
C ALA A 469 14.71 7.16 -10.79
N PRO A 470 16.02 7.35 -10.52
CA PRO A 470 16.48 8.50 -9.76
C PRO A 470 16.18 9.82 -10.47
N ALA A 471 16.24 10.93 -9.73
CA ALA A 471 16.02 12.27 -10.25
C ALA A 471 16.98 12.52 -11.42
N GLU A 472 16.45 13.11 -12.49
CA GLU A 472 17.17 13.40 -13.74
C GLU A 472 17.78 12.16 -14.43
N SER A 473 17.29 10.95 -14.13
CA SER A 473 17.62 9.75 -14.91
C SER A 473 16.77 9.66 -16.17
N GLU A 474 17.27 8.95 -17.17
CA GLU A 474 16.57 8.74 -18.44
C GLU A 474 16.58 7.25 -18.81
N LEU A 475 15.40 6.71 -19.08
CA LEU A 475 15.21 5.37 -19.65
C LEU A 475 14.75 5.52 -21.10
N GLU A 476 15.47 4.90 -22.04
CA GLU A 476 15.19 5.05 -23.47
C GLU A 476 13.86 4.40 -23.90
N GLU A 477 13.34 4.82 -25.05
CA GLU A 477 12.15 4.22 -25.68
C GLU A 477 12.34 2.72 -25.95
N ASN A 478 11.30 1.92 -25.75
CA ASN A 478 11.33 0.45 -25.96
C ASN A 478 12.39 -0.29 -25.11
N SER A 479 12.80 0.29 -23.99
CA SER A 479 13.77 -0.33 -23.07
C SER A 479 13.13 -0.70 -21.73
N TYR A 480 13.82 -1.49 -20.91
CA TYR A 480 13.32 -1.84 -19.59
C TYR A 480 14.41 -1.75 -18.52
N ALA A 481 14.01 -1.27 -17.34
CA ALA A 481 14.83 -1.32 -16.13
C ALA A 481 14.61 -2.68 -15.45
N ARG A 482 15.68 -3.41 -15.13
CA ARG A 482 15.59 -4.73 -14.48
C ARG A 482 14.91 -4.65 -13.11
N ARG A 483 14.39 -5.78 -12.64
CA ARG A 483 13.83 -5.92 -11.29
C ARG A 483 14.83 -5.43 -10.24
N ASN A 484 14.39 -4.59 -9.32
CA ASN A 484 15.24 -3.91 -8.32
C ASN A 484 16.41 -3.08 -8.91
N GLY A 485 16.41 -2.82 -10.21
CA GLY A 485 17.43 -2.05 -10.90
C GLY A 485 17.30 -0.56 -10.61
N ILE A 486 18.42 0.15 -10.67
CA ILE A 486 18.46 1.61 -10.61
C ILE A 486 18.82 2.10 -12.00
N ILE A 487 17.99 2.96 -12.57
CA ILE A 487 18.25 3.55 -13.89
C ILE A 487 19.51 4.44 -13.78
N PRO A 488 20.52 4.23 -14.66
CA PRO A 488 21.73 5.05 -14.65
C PRO A 488 21.42 6.53 -14.92
N ARG A 489 22.28 7.42 -14.42
CA ARG A 489 22.25 8.85 -14.72
C ARG A 489 23.67 9.41 -14.85
N ASN A 490 23.79 10.60 -15.42
CA ASN A 490 25.09 11.25 -15.64
C ASN A 490 25.69 11.83 -14.35
N GLU A 491 24.88 12.16 -13.35
CA GLU A 491 25.30 12.80 -12.10
C GLU A 491 25.43 11.83 -10.92
N HIS A 492 26.27 12.18 -9.94
CA HIS A 492 26.43 11.38 -8.73
C HIS A 492 25.16 11.36 -7.90
N VAL A 493 24.66 10.17 -7.58
CA VAL A 493 23.48 9.95 -6.72
C VAL A 493 23.67 10.59 -5.33
N VAL A 494 24.90 10.69 -4.85
CA VAL A 494 25.28 11.45 -3.65
C VAL A 494 26.29 12.52 -4.05
N ALA A 495 25.95 13.78 -3.81
CA ALA A 495 26.84 14.90 -4.06
C ALA A 495 28.13 14.82 -3.21
N GLU A 496 29.26 15.25 -3.76
CA GLU A 496 30.55 15.24 -3.06
C GLU A 496 30.55 16.13 -1.81
N THR A 497 29.65 17.12 -1.76
CA THR A 497 29.54 18.06 -0.65
C THR A 497 28.55 17.62 0.43
N ALA A 498 27.90 16.46 0.27
CA ALA A 498 27.01 15.91 1.28
C ALA A 498 27.77 15.52 2.54
N ILE A 499 27.18 15.80 3.72
CA ILE A 499 27.80 15.57 5.02
C ILE A 499 27.08 14.43 5.73
N PHE A 500 27.85 13.46 6.20
CA PHE A 500 27.34 12.28 6.90
C PHE A 500 27.91 12.22 8.31
N GLN A 501 27.03 12.08 9.31
CA GLN A 501 27.42 11.73 10.67
C GLN A 501 27.06 10.27 10.91
N HIS A 502 28.05 9.41 11.07
CA HIS A 502 27.86 7.96 11.16
C HIS A 502 27.44 7.48 12.56
N PRO A 503 26.74 6.34 12.67
CA PRO A 503 26.33 5.43 11.59
C PRO A 503 25.08 5.93 10.84
N ILE A 504 24.93 5.55 9.56
CA ILE A 504 23.74 5.84 8.74
C ILE A 504 23.41 4.61 7.89
N ILE A 505 22.13 4.46 7.53
CA ILE A 505 21.69 3.43 6.58
C ILE A 505 21.00 4.13 5.40
N LEU A 506 21.58 4.01 4.20
CA LEU A 506 20.99 4.49 2.95
C LEU A 506 20.56 3.28 2.12
N LYS A 507 19.28 3.20 1.74
CA LYS A 507 18.78 2.16 0.84
C LYS A 507 19.04 2.53 -0.63
N ARG A 508 18.61 1.66 -1.54
CA ARG A 508 18.90 1.74 -2.98
C ARG A 508 18.30 3.01 -3.61
N GLY A 509 19.05 3.66 -4.51
CA GLY A 509 18.54 4.79 -5.29
C GLY A 509 18.22 6.06 -4.48
N VAL A 510 18.77 6.19 -3.26
CA VAL A 510 18.64 7.42 -2.46
C VAL A 510 19.48 8.53 -3.08
N THR A 511 18.87 9.64 -3.46
CA THR A 511 19.55 10.81 -4.04
C THR A 511 19.81 11.86 -2.96
N ILE A 512 21.05 12.34 -2.84
CA ILE A 512 21.46 13.34 -1.84
C ILE A 512 22.19 14.47 -2.55
N ALA A 513 21.61 15.66 -2.50
CA ALA A 513 22.12 16.85 -3.18
C ALA A 513 23.15 17.62 -2.34
N ASP A 514 23.62 18.75 -2.88
CA ASP A 514 24.72 19.51 -2.31
C ASP A 514 24.44 20.04 -0.91
N GLN A 515 25.46 19.98 -0.05
CA GLN A 515 25.42 20.51 1.32
C GLN A 515 24.31 19.92 2.20
N ALA A 516 23.65 18.84 1.77
CA ALA A 516 22.71 18.12 2.60
C ALA A 516 23.45 17.42 3.75
N VAL A 517 22.81 17.33 4.91
CA VAL A 517 23.37 16.73 6.12
C VAL A 517 22.49 15.58 6.59
N ILE A 518 23.07 14.39 6.70
CA ILE A 518 22.39 13.23 7.31
C ILE A 518 23.08 12.90 8.63
N CYS A 519 22.32 13.05 9.72
CA CYS A 519 22.83 12.87 11.07
C CYS A 519 22.96 11.38 11.45
N GLN A 520 23.57 11.13 12.60
CA GLN A 520 23.78 9.78 13.13
C GLN A 520 22.49 9.01 13.39
N ASN A 521 22.57 7.69 13.25
CA ASN A 521 21.50 6.71 13.42
C ASN A 521 20.29 6.88 12.49
N CYS A 522 20.43 7.62 11.38
CA CYS A 522 19.35 7.77 10.42
C CYS A 522 19.20 6.55 9.51
N GLN A 523 17.95 6.30 9.10
CA GLN A 523 17.62 5.32 8.06
C GLN A 523 16.87 6.03 6.92
N VAL A 524 17.36 5.87 5.69
CA VAL A 524 16.76 6.50 4.51
C VAL A 524 16.31 5.44 3.52
N GLY A 525 15.00 5.40 3.26
CA GLY A 525 14.32 4.44 2.40
C GLY A 525 14.68 4.55 0.92
N SER A 526 14.38 3.50 0.16
CA SER A 526 14.77 3.42 -1.25
C SER A 526 14.14 4.53 -2.08
N GLY A 527 14.86 5.09 -3.05
CA GLY A 527 14.30 6.10 -3.94
C GLY A 527 13.94 7.42 -3.26
N THR A 528 14.43 7.68 -2.04
CA THR A 528 14.22 8.98 -1.37
C THR A 528 15.16 10.06 -1.90
N GLN A 529 14.66 11.30 -1.99
CA GLN A 529 15.43 12.48 -2.36
C GLN A 529 15.67 13.39 -1.16
N VAL A 530 16.93 13.76 -0.92
CA VAL A 530 17.34 14.78 0.04
C VAL A 530 17.93 15.94 -0.76
N LYS A 531 17.18 17.05 -0.86
CA LYS A 531 17.58 18.21 -1.66
C LYS A 531 18.66 19.04 -0.97
N SER A 532 19.17 20.05 -1.69
CA SER A 532 20.32 20.84 -1.25
C SER A 532 20.06 21.49 0.10
N HIS A 533 21.08 21.60 0.93
CA HIS A 533 21.01 22.21 2.28
C HIS A 533 20.00 21.57 3.25
N ALA A 534 19.33 20.47 2.88
CA ALA A 534 18.40 19.79 3.76
C ALA A 534 19.13 19.05 4.89
N ILE A 535 18.49 18.94 6.05
CA ILE A 535 19.06 18.29 7.24
C ILE A 535 18.12 17.18 7.72
N VAL A 536 18.61 15.95 7.75
CA VAL A 536 17.92 14.81 8.36
C VAL A 536 18.44 14.63 9.78
N GLY A 537 17.59 14.94 10.78
CA GLY A 537 17.93 14.92 12.20
C GLY A 537 18.27 13.52 12.73
N PRO A 538 19.03 13.43 13.84
CA PRO A 538 19.56 12.17 14.33
C PRO A 538 18.44 11.17 14.68
N GLY A 539 18.62 9.91 14.33
CA GLY A 539 17.64 8.85 14.59
C GLY A 539 16.39 8.89 13.71
N ALA A 540 16.28 9.81 12.74
CA ALA A 540 15.12 9.88 11.86
C ALA A 540 15.01 8.64 10.95
N ILE A 541 13.78 8.21 10.70
CA ILE A 541 13.44 7.08 9.83
C ILE A 541 12.64 7.63 8.66
N ILE A 542 13.24 7.63 7.48
CA ILE A 542 12.64 8.18 6.26
C ILE A 542 12.20 7.01 5.37
N GLY A 543 10.91 6.98 5.02
CA GLY A 543 10.29 5.98 4.15
C GLY A 543 10.88 5.97 2.74
N SER A 544 10.40 5.04 1.91
CA SER A 544 10.83 4.96 0.50
C SER A 544 10.14 6.03 -0.33
N GLY A 545 10.82 6.61 -1.30
CA GLY A 545 10.23 7.61 -2.20
C GLY A 545 9.85 8.92 -1.51
N CYS A 546 10.44 9.25 -0.35
CA CYS A 546 10.22 10.55 0.28
C CYS A 546 10.98 11.67 -0.45
N ILE A 547 10.59 12.92 -0.20
CA ILE A 547 11.32 14.11 -0.63
C ILE A 547 11.52 15.02 0.57
N ILE A 548 12.78 15.32 0.90
CA ILE A 548 13.14 16.38 1.83
C ILE A 548 13.53 17.60 0.99
N SER A 549 12.71 18.64 1.04
CA SER A 549 12.86 19.84 0.21
C SER A 549 14.11 20.64 0.57
N GLU A 550 14.51 21.56 -0.30
CA GLU A 550 15.73 22.35 -0.11
C GLU A 550 15.65 23.17 1.18
N GLY A 551 16.72 23.12 1.99
CA GLY A 551 16.80 23.82 3.27
C GLY A 551 15.89 23.30 4.39
N GLU A 552 15.05 22.28 4.11
CA GLU A 552 14.20 21.68 5.13
C GLU A 552 15.00 20.92 6.17
N LYS A 553 14.48 20.91 7.40
CA LYS A 553 15.08 20.15 8.49
C LYS A 553 14.05 19.23 9.12
N VAL A 554 14.32 17.93 9.00
CA VAL A 554 13.58 16.86 9.66
C VAL A 554 14.10 16.77 11.12
N PRO A 555 13.23 16.86 12.14
CA PRO A 555 13.63 16.75 13.53
C PRO A 555 14.24 15.39 13.87
N ALA A 556 14.90 15.33 15.03
CA ALA A 556 15.42 14.09 15.56
C ALA A 556 14.30 13.08 15.80
N SER A 557 14.59 11.79 15.55
CA SER A 557 13.67 10.67 15.76
C SER A 557 12.32 10.77 15.01
N THR A 558 12.19 11.66 14.01
CA THR A 558 10.99 11.75 13.19
C THR A 558 10.88 10.56 12.24
N ILE A 559 9.68 10.02 12.09
CA ILE A 559 9.33 8.92 11.21
C ILE A 559 8.47 9.48 10.06
N LEU A 560 8.98 9.36 8.84
CA LEU A 560 8.25 9.73 7.62
C LEU A 560 7.85 8.48 6.85
N PRO A 561 6.56 8.30 6.50
CA PRO A 561 6.08 7.16 5.72
C PRO A 561 6.46 7.29 4.24
N ALA A 562 6.24 6.21 3.47
CA ALA A 562 6.58 6.17 2.06
C ALA A 562 5.89 7.29 1.26
N GLY A 563 6.61 7.85 0.27
CA GLY A 563 6.07 8.85 -0.65
C GLY A 563 5.85 10.24 -0.06
N PHE A 564 6.20 10.48 1.21
CA PHE A 564 5.96 11.77 1.84
C PHE A 564 6.94 12.87 1.37
N ARG A 565 6.40 14.04 1.01
CA ARG A 565 7.13 15.27 0.72
C ARG A 565 7.14 16.12 1.98
N TYR A 566 8.27 16.09 2.69
CA TYR A 566 8.44 16.81 3.94
C TYR A 566 8.34 18.31 3.74
N SER A 567 7.49 18.92 4.57
CA SER A 567 7.36 20.35 4.77
C SER A 567 7.11 20.57 6.25
N ARG A 568 7.91 21.42 6.88
CA ARG A 568 7.76 21.70 8.31
C ARG A 568 6.41 22.29 8.66
N ASP A 569 5.89 23.18 7.82
CA ASP A 569 4.63 23.89 8.05
C ASP A 569 3.41 22.95 8.03
N ILE A 570 3.60 21.71 7.54
CA ILE A 570 2.57 20.68 7.45
C ILE A 570 2.66 19.69 8.60
N VAL A 571 3.89 19.36 9.01
CA VAL A 571 4.17 18.40 10.08
C VAL A 571 4.02 19.04 11.46
N GLU A 572 4.32 20.33 11.60
CA GLU A 572 4.23 21.08 12.87
C GLU A 572 4.98 20.38 14.03
N PHE A 573 4.25 19.79 14.98
CA PHE A 573 4.80 19.10 16.15
C PHE A 573 4.82 17.58 16.01
N GLU A 574 4.29 17.04 14.91
CA GLU A 574 4.21 15.61 14.67
C GLU A 574 5.61 14.99 14.48
N HIS A 575 5.86 13.90 15.19
CA HIS A 575 7.08 13.13 15.03
C HIS A 575 6.85 11.85 14.22
N LYS A 576 5.62 11.34 14.14
CA LYS A 576 5.29 10.16 13.33
C LYS A 576 4.17 10.54 12.36
N VAL A 577 4.56 10.93 11.14
CA VAL A 577 3.60 11.33 10.11
C VAL A 577 2.67 10.15 9.79
N PRO A 578 1.34 10.35 9.72
CA PRO A 578 0.38 9.29 9.44
C PRO A 578 0.66 8.53 8.14
N GLU A 579 0.52 7.21 8.17
CA GLU A 579 0.83 6.36 7.02
C GLU A 579 -0.32 6.37 5.99
N ILE A 580 -0.22 7.23 4.97
CA ILE A 580 -1.21 7.29 3.86
C ILE A 580 -0.86 6.30 2.74
N ILE A 581 0.44 6.08 2.51
CA ILE A 581 0.95 5.11 1.54
C ILE A 581 1.63 3.99 2.30
N GLN A 582 1.14 2.79 2.09
CA GLN A 582 1.63 1.55 2.68
C GLN A 582 2.38 0.72 1.68
N ARG A 583 3.13 -0.23 2.20
CA ARG A 583 3.83 -1.21 1.41
C ARG A 583 3.38 -2.61 1.78
N TYR A 584 2.86 -3.33 0.80
CA TYR A 584 2.51 -4.75 0.90
C TYR A 584 3.46 -5.51 -0.02
N SER A 585 4.33 -6.35 0.55
CA SER A 585 5.47 -6.93 -0.16
C SER A 585 6.33 -5.86 -0.84
N ILE A 586 6.19 -5.66 -2.15
CA ILE A 586 6.86 -4.61 -2.91
C ILE A 586 5.89 -3.55 -3.43
N MET A 587 4.60 -3.85 -3.51
CA MET A 587 3.55 -2.95 -4.00
C MET A 587 3.28 -1.80 -3.01
N PHE A 588 3.08 -0.58 -3.52
CA PHE A 588 2.56 0.54 -2.75
C PHE A 588 1.04 0.60 -2.82
N LEU A 589 0.36 0.78 -1.68
CA LEU A 589 -1.09 1.00 -1.61
C LEU A 589 -1.37 2.36 -0.98
N LYS A 590 -2.22 3.16 -1.63
CA LYS A 590 -2.60 4.50 -1.16
C LYS A 590 -4.03 4.49 -0.63
N ARG A 591 -4.20 5.01 0.59
CA ARG A 591 -5.51 5.37 1.14
C ARG A 591 -6.08 6.57 0.37
N TYR A 592 -7.34 6.46 -0.08
CA TYR A 592 -8.05 7.52 -0.81
C TYR A 592 -9.14 8.22 0.02
N THR A 593 -9.67 7.55 1.06
CA THR A 593 -10.68 8.10 2.00
C THR A 593 -10.20 7.97 3.45
N GLY A 594 -10.94 8.48 4.42
CA GLY A 594 -10.58 8.43 5.84
C GLY A 594 -9.80 9.67 6.27
N PHE A 595 -10.15 10.80 5.67
CA PHE A 595 -9.54 12.07 5.97
C PHE A 595 -10.52 13.03 6.64
N ALA A 596 -10.01 13.79 7.60
CA ALA A 596 -10.78 14.76 8.36
C ALA A 596 -10.44 16.20 7.94
N ASP A 597 -11.47 16.92 7.51
CA ASP A 597 -11.46 18.38 7.37
C ASP A 597 -12.72 18.97 8.02
N LEU A 598 -12.60 20.21 8.48
CA LEU A 598 -13.68 20.83 9.26
C LEU A 598 -14.93 21.08 8.40
N GLU A 599 -14.77 21.30 7.10
CA GLU A 599 -15.89 21.49 6.18
C GLU A 599 -16.75 20.23 6.08
N THR A 600 -16.12 19.06 5.87
CA THR A 600 -16.77 17.75 5.86
C THR A 600 -17.46 17.48 7.19
N VAL A 601 -16.77 17.71 8.30
CA VAL A 601 -17.32 17.52 9.65
C VAL A 601 -18.56 18.39 9.91
N LEU A 602 -18.50 19.67 9.53
CA LEU A 602 -19.62 20.59 9.69
C LEU A 602 -20.79 20.31 8.75
N SER A 603 -20.57 19.56 7.67
CA SER A 603 -21.59 19.24 6.69
C SER A 603 -22.59 18.17 7.13
N PHE A 604 -22.35 17.49 8.27
CA PHE A 604 -23.28 16.53 8.83
C PHE A 604 -24.45 17.21 9.55
N GLU A 605 -25.66 16.72 9.30
CA GLU A 605 -26.88 17.14 9.97
C GLU A 605 -27.10 16.29 11.22
N ILE A 606 -26.59 16.74 12.37
CA ILE A 606 -26.68 16.02 13.65
C ILE A 606 -27.28 16.89 14.76
N PRO A 607 -27.93 16.28 15.78
CA PRO A 607 -28.59 17.03 16.85
C PRO A 607 -27.62 17.90 17.67
N ASN A 608 -26.40 17.42 17.89
CA ASN A 608 -25.37 18.10 18.67
C ASN A 608 -24.00 17.98 18.01
N LYS A 609 -23.45 19.10 17.53
CA LYS A 609 -22.14 19.16 16.87
C LYS A 609 -20.96 19.27 17.83
N SER A 610 -21.18 19.60 19.10
CA SER A 610 -20.09 19.78 20.08
C SER A 610 -19.16 18.58 20.22
N PRO A 611 -19.63 17.34 20.48
CA PRO A 611 -18.72 16.19 20.64
C PRO A 611 -17.91 15.90 19.37
N VAL A 612 -18.52 16.12 18.20
CA VAL A 612 -17.88 15.94 16.90
C VAL A 612 -16.81 17.02 16.65
N LEU A 613 -17.08 18.28 17.02
CA LEU A 613 -16.08 19.35 16.95
C LEU A 613 -14.90 19.11 17.90
N THR A 614 -15.17 18.68 19.14
CA THR A 614 -14.12 18.35 20.10
C THR A 614 -13.21 17.24 19.56
N GLU A 615 -13.78 16.16 19.04
CA GLU A 615 -13.03 15.03 18.48
C GLU A 615 -12.25 15.44 17.21
N TYR A 616 -12.80 16.34 16.38
CA TYR A 616 -12.06 16.92 15.26
C TYR A 616 -10.81 17.68 15.70
N PHE A 617 -10.89 18.48 16.76
CA PHE A 617 -9.70 19.17 17.28
C PHE A 617 -8.71 18.21 17.95
N HIS A 618 -9.17 17.09 18.53
CA HIS A 618 -8.28 16.01 18.98
C HIS A 618 -7.49 15.38 17.82
N CYS A 619 -8.14 15.13 16.68
CA CYS A 619 -7.49 14.67 15.45
C CYS A 619 -6.40 15.66 14.96
N LEU A 620 -6.54 16.95 15.28
CA LEU A 620 -5.56 18.00 14.97
C LEU A 620 -4.68 18.43 16.15
N SER A 621 -4.55 17.62 17.20
CA SER A 621 -3.87 18.02 18.45
C SER A 621 -2.40 18.45 18.25
N ASP A 622 -1.67 17.78 17.35
CA ASP A 622 -0.28 18.11 17.00
C ASP A 622 -0.14 19.19 15.91
N TYR A 623 -1.27 19.75 15.44
CA TYR A 623 -1.36 20.69 14.31
C TYR A 623 -2.14 21.97 14.67
N PRO A 624 -1.72 22.74 15.69
CA PRO A 624 -2.42 23.94 16.11
C PRO A 624 -2.53 25.01 15.01
N CYS A 625 -1.53 25.15 14.12
CA CYS A 625 -1.62 26.10 13.00
C CYS A 625 -2.65 25.64 11.97
N GLU A 626 -2.65 24.36 11.59
CA GLU A 626 -3.68 23.78 10.73
C GLU A 626 -5.08 23.97 11.30
N ALA A 627 -5.26 23.68 12.60
CA ALA A 627 -6.54 23.84 13.28
C ALA A 627 -7.01 25.30 13.22
N GLY A 628 -6.11 26.27 13.46
CA GLY A 628 -6.41 27.70 13.32
C GLY A 628 -6.84 28.07 11.90
N ARG A 629 -6.15 27.54 10.89
CA ARG A 629 -6.47 27.75 9.48
C ARG A 629 -7.84 27.18 9.09
N GLN A 630 -8.14 25.95 9.51
CA GLN A 630 -9.43 25.29 9.24
C GLN A 630 -10.58 26.03 9.92
N PHE A 631 -10.39 26.48 11.16
CA PHE A 631 -11.37 27.26 11.90
C PHE A 631 -11.66 28.61 11.23
N ALA A 632 -10.62 29.30 10.74
CA ALA A 632 -10.76 30.53 9.99
C ALA A 632 -11.53 30.34 8.68
N LYS A 633 -11.17 29.31 7.89
CA LYS A 633 -11.84 28.99 6.61
C LYS A 633 -13.32 28.64 6.77
N ASN A 634 -13.69 28.04 7.90
CA ASN A 634 -15.05 27.57 8.16
C ASN A 634 -15.85 28.46 9.13
N ARG A 635 -15.36 29.67 9.41
CA ARG A 635 -15.95 30.61 10.37
C ARG A 635 -17.46 30.81 10.21
N VAL A 636 -17.94 31.04 8.99
CA VAL A 636 -19.37 31.29 8.69
C VAL A 636 -20.22 30.05 9.00
N LYS A 637 -19.69 28.84 8.82
CA LYS A 637 -20.40 27.59 9.09
C LYS A 637 -20.51 27.28 10.60
N LEU A 638 -19.86 28.07 11.45
CA LEU A 638 -19.86 27.94 12.92
C LEU A 638 -20.86 28.88 13.60
N GLU A 639 -21.69 29.61 12.85
CA GLU A 639 -22.71 30.53 13.39
C GLU A 639 -23.81 29.85 14.22
N PHE A 640 -23.91 28.51 14.17
CA PHE A 640 -24.84 27.75 15.01
C PHE A 640 -24.42 27.70 16.49
N LEU A 641 -23.17 28.07 16.82
CA LEU A 641 -22.68 28.07 18.20
C LEU A 641 -23.35 29.18 19.00
N ASP A 642 -24.00 28.82 20.12
CA ASP A 642 -24.43 29.77 21.13
C ASP A 642 -23.33 30.01 22.18
N GLU A 643 -23.48 31.05 23.00
CA GLU A 643 -22.44 31.44 24.00
C GLU A 643 -22.04 30.27 24.94
N PRO A 644 -22.97 29.49 25.53
CA PRO A 644 -22.59 28.37 26.39
C PRO A 644 -21.81 27.28 25.65
N THR A 645 -22.20 26.96 24.42
CA THR A 645 -21.53 25.93 23.62
C THR A 645 -20.16 26.41 23.15
N ALA A 646 -20.05 27.68 22.77
CA ALA A 646 -18.79 28.33 22.43
C ALA A 646 -17.81 28.33 23.62
N GLU A 647 -18.27 28.64 24.83
CA GLU A 647 -17.44 28.59 26.04
C GLU A 647 -16.95 27.16 26.34
N LEU A 648 -17.85 26.16 26.23
CA LEU A 648 -17.49 24.75 26.41
C LEU A 648 -16.41 24.30 25.42
N ILE A 649 -16.60 24.58 24.13
CA ILE A 649 -15.65 24.20 23.08
C ILE A 649 -14.33 24.94 23.26
N THR A 650 -14.36 26.23 23.63
CA THR A 650 -13.14 27.01 23.91
C THR A 650 -12.32 26.38 25.04
N ASN A 651 -12.97 25.97 26.12
CA ASN A 651 -12.31 25.28 27.24
C ASN A 651 -11.71 23.93 26.81
N GLN A 652 -12.41 23.17 25.96
CA GLN A 652 -11.91 21.90 25.43
C GLN A 652 -10.74 22.10 24.47
N MET A 653 -10.81 23.08 23.56
CA MET A 653 -9.70 23.44 22.68
C MET A 653 -8.46 23.83 23.49
N TYR A 654 -8.62 24.56 24.59
CA TYR A 654 -7.51 24.85 25.48
C TYR A 654 -6.93 23.60 26.15
N GLN A 655 -7.76 22.64 26.54
CA GLN A 655 -7.29 21.35 27.08
C GLN A 655 -6.48 20.55 26.04
N ILE A 656 -6.80 20.69 24.76
CA ILE A 656 -6.11 20.04 23.65
C ILE A 656 -4.79 20.74 23.35
N TYR A 657 -4.82 22.05 23.12
CA TYR A 657 -3.67 22.81 22.60
C TYR A 657 -2.81 23.46 23.68
N GLY A 658 -3.32 23.68 24.89
CA GLY A 658 -2.63 24.40 25.96
C GLY A 658 -2.06 25.74 25.48
N THR A 659 -0.77 25.96 25.69
CA THR A 659 -0.05 27.16 25.23
C THR A 659 0.07 27.26 23.70
N ASN A 660 -0.02 26.14 22.97
CA ASN A 660 -0.01 26.15 21.50
C ASN A 660 -1.27 26.79 20.91
N SER A 661 -2.28 27.07 21.73
CA SER A 661 -3.41 27.95 21.40
C SER A 661 -2.98 29.31 20.85
N LEU A 662 -1.79 29.81 21.21
CA LEU A 662 -1.25 31.05 20.65
C LEU A 662 -0.94 30.92 19.14
N LEU A 663 -0.47 29.76 18.70
CA LEU A 663 -0.22 29.45 17.28
C LEU A 663 -1.53 29.30 16.52
N PHE A 664 -2.50 28.62 17.13
CA PHE A 664 -3.87 28.54 16.62
C PHE A 664 -4.43 29.93 16.37
N ALA A 665 -4.40 30.81 17.37
CA ALA A 665 -4.96 32.16 17.28
C ALA A 665 -4.21 33.02 16.25
N GLY A 666 -2.87 32.99 16.27
CA GLY A 666 -2.04 33.70 15.29
C GLY A 666 -2.35 33.29 13.86
N THR A 667 -2.47 31.99 13.59
CA THR A 667 -2.77 31.46 12.26
C THR A 667 -4.20 31.77 11.83
N TYR A 668 -5.17 31.64 12.75
CA TYR A 668 -6.57 32.01 12.51
C TYR A 668 -6.69 33.47 12.01
N TRP A 669 -6.05 34.42 12.71
CA TRP A 669 -6.14 35.82 12.31
C TRP A 669 -5.36 36.14 11.03
N LYS A 670 -4.21 35.50 10.80
CA LYS A 670 -3.45 35.64 9.55
C LYS A 670 -4.29 35.21 8.35
N GLU A 671 -4.96 34.06 8.44
CA GLU A 671 -5.81 33.51 7.38
C GLU A 671 -7.03 34.42 7.09
N ILE A 672 -7.62 35.02 8.13
CA ILE A 672 -8.72 35.99 7.94
C ILE A 672 -8.23 37.23 7.20
N ASN A 673 -7.06 37.76 7.58
CA ASN A 673 -6.52 38.95 6.94
C ASN A 673 -6.12 38.69 5.47
N SER A 674 -5.51 37.54 5.15
CA SER A 674 -5.15 37.20 3.76
C SER A 674 -6.37 37.07 2.83
N ASN A 675 -7.50 36.59 3.35
CA ASN A 675 -8.76 36.51 2.59
C ASN A 675 -9.37 37.90 2.33
N SER A 676 -9.16 38.87 3.21
CA SER A 676 -9.60 40.26 2.99
C SER A 676 -8.77 41.00 1.93
N GLU A 677 -7.47 40.68 1.79
CA GLU A 677 -6.59 41.29 0.78
C GLU A 677 -6.78 40.71 -0.63
N THR A 678 -7.05 39.40 -0.76
CA THR A 678 -7.32 38.76 -2.06
C THR A 678 -8.66 39.18 -2.66
N ALA A 679 -9.68 39.43 -1.83
CA ALA A 679 -10.97 39.98 -2.30
C ALA A 679 -10.84 41.38 -2.94
N HIS A 680 -9.80 42.14 -2.58
CA HIS A 680 -9.52 43.46 -3.16
C HIS A 680 -8.74 43.42 -4.48
N GLN A 681 -8.14 42.29 -4.87
CA GLN A 681 -7.35 42.17 -6.10
C GLN A 681 -8.12 41.57 -7.29
N SER A 682 -9.32 41.01 -7.08
CA SER A 682 -10.14 40.37 -8.12
C SER A 682 -11.36 41.18 -8.57
N GLN A 683 -11.39 42.51 -8.37
CA GLN A 683 -12.48 43.38 -8.85
C GLN A 683 -12.01 44.28 -10.01
N THR A 684 -12.41 43.92 -11.23
CA THR A 684 -12.39 44.82 -12.41
C THR A 684 -13.38 45.98 -12.25
N GLU A 685 -13.01 47.15 -12.80
CA GLU A 685 -13.57 48.51 -12.67
C GLU A 685 -15.07 48.74 -13.00
N THR A 686 -15.99 47.81 -12.77
CA THR A 686 -17.43 48.08 -12.98
C THR A 686 -18.26 47.57 -11.82
N GLN A 687 -18.22 48.27 -10.67
CA GLN A 687 -19.27 48.26 -9.63
C GLN A 687 -18.96 49.31 -8.54
N LEU A 688 -18.86 50.58 -8.95
CA LEU A 688 -18.95 51.73 -8.05
C LEU A 688 -20.44 52.01 -7.79
N GLU A 689 -21.10 51.22 -6.94
CA GLU A 689 -22.35 51.63 -6.27
C GLU A 689 -22.76 50.76 -5.07
N ASN A 690 -22.13 49.59 -4.82
CA ASN A 690 -22.42 48.75 -3.64
C ASN A 690 -21.41 48.91 -2.47
N GLN A 691 -20.68 50.02 -2.41
CA GLN A 691 -19.66 50.26 -1.37
C GLN A 691 -20.23 50.69 0.00
N SER A 692 -21.54 50.86 0.13
CA SER A 692 -22.19 51.21 1.41
C SER A 692 -22.75 50.04 2.19
N GLU A 693 -22.95 48.86 1.59
CA GLU A 693 -23.45 47.66 2.29
C GLU A 693 -22.30 46.77 2.81
N ALA A 694 -21.21 46.62 2.05
CA ALA A 694 -20.04 45.82 2.47
C ALA A 694 -19.21 46.45 3.63
N LYS A 695 -19.42 47.73 3.92
CA LYS A 695 -18.75 48.45 5.03
C LYS A 695 -19.53 48.41 6.35
N LEU A 696 -20.76 47.90 6.33
CA LEU A 696 -21.60 47.71 7.52
C LEU A 696 -21.58 46.27 8.05
N GLU A 697 -21.11 45.30 7.27
CA GLU A 697 -20.93 43.90 7.72
C GLU A 697 -19.63 43.67 8.50
N SER A 698 -18.69 44.63 8.53
CA SER A 698 -17.39 44.49 9.22
C SER A 698 -17.41 44.74 10.74
N GLU A 699 -18.57 45.08 11.32
CA GLU A 699 -18.71 45.35 12.76
C GLU A 699 -19.64 44.36 13.50
N GLN A 700 -20.04 43.26 12.85
CA GLN A 700 -20.81 42.23 13.52
C GLN A 700 -19.87 41.30 14.30
N LYS A 701 -19.80 41.52 15.61
CA LYS A 701 -19.06 40.70 16.58
C LYS A 701 -19.40 39.23 16.38
N CYS A 702 -18.43 38.45 15.92
CA CYS A 702 -18.64 37.05 15.60
C CYS A 702 -18.18 36.19 16.77
N ILE A 703 -18.99 35.22 17.17
CA ILE A 703 -18.74 34.37 18.33
C ILE A 703 -17.41 33.60 18.23
N THR A 704 -16.99 33.26 17.01
CA THR A 704 -15.70 32.61 16.76
C THR A 704 -14.51 33.53 17.06
N ASP A 705 -14.61 34.83 16.77
CA ASP A 705 -13.56 35.80 17.13
C ASP A 705 -13.45 35.94 18.65
N ASP A 706 -14.60 35.92 19.35
CA ASP A 706 -14.65 35.91 20.82
C ASP A 706 -14.02 34.63 21.41
N MET A 707 -14.30 33.47 20.82
CA MET A 707 -13.68 32.19 21.21
C MET A 707 -12.16 32.24 21.06
N VAL A 708 -11.65 32.68 19.89
CA VAL A 708 -10.21 32.77 19.65
C VAL A 708 -9.54 33.79 20.57
N LEU A 709 -10.18 34.92 20.84
CA LEU A 709 -9.68 35.93 21.77
C LEU A 709 -9.61 35.40 23.21
N ALA A 710 -10.65 34.69 23.66
CA ALA A 710 -10.68 34.06 24.98
C ALA A 710 -9.61 32.97 25.11
N LEU A 711 -9.49 32.11 24.09
CA LEU A 711 -8.48 31.06 24.00
C LEU A 711 -7.06 31.64 24.08
N CYS A 712 -6.77 32.67 23.28
CA CYS A 712 -5.50 33.37 23.26
C CYS A 712 -5.19 34.01 24.63
N SER A 713 -6.14 34.74 25.20
CA SER A 713 -5.96 35.41 26.50
C SER A 713 -5.70 34.41 27.63
N HIS A 714 -6.40 33.28 27.62
CA HIS A 714 -6.18 32.22 28.60
C HIS A 714 -4.79 31.59 28.44
N ALA A 715 -4.37 31.31 27.19
CA ALA A 715 -3.05 30.77 26.90
C ALA A 715 -1.90 31.71 27.30
N ILE A 716 -2.04 33.02 27.10
CA ILE A 716 -1.04 34.01 27.58
C ILE A 716 -0.91 33.95 29.10
N SER A 717 -2.04 33.87 29.83
CA SER A 717 -2.04 33.87 31.30
C SER A 717 -1.31 32.66 31.92
N GLN A 718 -1.23 31.56 31.18
CA GLN A 718 -0.58 30.31 31.58
C GLN A 718 0.75 30.07 30.84
N PHE A 719 1.18 31.00 30.00
CA PHE A 719 2.37 30.83 29.16
C PHE A 719 3.63 30.78 30.01
N HIS A 720 4.34 29.66 29.95
CA HIS A 720 5.59 29.46 30.67
C HIS A 720 6.63 28.90 29.73
N LEU A 721 7.85 29.43 29.81
CA LEU A 721 8.96 29.03 28.97
C LEU A 721 10.21 28.81 29.83
N ASN A 722 10.74 27.59 29.78
CA ASN A 722 11.97 27.16 30.40
C ASN A 722 13.14 27.22 29.41
N ILE A 723 14.35 27.33 29.95
CA ILE A 723 15.55 27.38 29.09
C ILE A 723 15.81 26.03 28.41
N ASP A 724 15.42 24.93 29.06
CA ASP A 724 15.57 23.59 28.50
C ASP A 724 14.67 23.38 27.27
N ASP A 725 13.58 24.15 27.13
CA ASP A 725 12.67 24.07 25.98
C ASP A 725 13.37 24.48 24.67
N PHE A 726 14.41 25.33 24.74
CA PHE A 726 15.22 25.73 23.59
C PHE A 726 16.14 24.60 23.07
N CYS A 727 16.18 23.44 23.73
CA CYS A 727 16.82 22.26 23.17
C CYS A 727 16.02 21.66 22.01
N TYR A 728 14.72 22.01 21.90
CA TYR A 728 13.83 21.51 20.87
C TYR A 728 13.60 22.59 19.80
N GLU A 729 13.97 22.32 18.55
CA GLU A 729 13.90 23.32 17.49
C GLU A 729 12.47 23.70 17.09
N ASN A 730 11.53 22.76 17.15
CA ASN A 730 10.11 23.02 16.94
C ASN A 730 9.57 24.06 17.93
N VAL A 731 10.08 24.09 19.17
CA VAL A 731 9.73 25.14 20.14
C VAL A 731 10.25 26.50 19.67
N ILE A 732 11.51 26.61 19.23
CA ILE A 732 12.08 27.88 18.78
C ILE A 732 11.31 28.44 17.57
N ASP A 733 10.94 27.58 16.63
CA ASP A 733 10.14 27.98 15.48
C ASP A 733 8.72 28.41 15.90
N ALA A 734 8.09 27.69 16.83
CA ALA A 734 6.82 28.09 17.42
C ALA A 734 6.91 29.47 18.10
N LEU A 735 7.95 29.71 18.90
CA LEU A 735 8.19 31.02 19.53
C LEU A 735 8.36 32.12 18.49
N LYS A 736 9.04 31.83 17.37
CA LYS A 736 9.17 32.77 16.26
C LYS A 736 7.81 33.10 15.65
N GLN A 737 6.97 32.10 15.40
CA GLN A 737 5.62 32.31 14.87
C GLN A 737 4.71 33.09 15.83
N ILE A 738 4.83 32.85 17.14
CA ILE A 738 4.14 33.63 18.18
C ILE A 738 4.62 35.08 18.13
N ALA A 739 5.94 35.32 18.09
CA ALA A 739 6.51 36.66 18.01
C ALA A 739 6.04 37.41 16.76
N ASP A 740 5.98 36.73 15.60
CA ASP A 740 5.44 37.28 14.35
C ASP A 740 3.93 37.57 14.39
N SER A 741 3.23 37.05 15.39
CA SER A 741 1.78 37.22 15.55
C SER A 741 1.41 38.28 16.61
N LEU A 742 2.39 38.91 17.28
CA LEU A 742 2.13 39.87 18.36
C LEU A 742 1.36 41.12 17.88
N ASP A 743 1.72 41.65 16.70
CA ASP A 743 1.08 42.86 16.17
C ASP A 743 -0.38 42.59 15.78
N ILE A 744 -0.65 41.44 15.17
CA ILE A 744 -2.02 41.04 14.80
C ILE A 744 -2.84 40.70 16.06
N MET A 745 -2.25 40.10 17.09
CA MET A 745 -2.90 39.87 18.39
C MET A 745 -3.38 41.18 19.02
N SER A 746 -2.52 42.21 19.04
CA SER A 746 -2.88 43.55 19.56
C SER A 746 -4.02 44.18 18.75
N GLN A 747 -3.96 44.12 17.42
CA GLN A 747 -5.02 44.65 16.54
C GLN A 747 -6.38 43.96 16.72
N LYS A 748 -6.39 42.68 17.13
CA LYS A 748 -7.59 41.86 17.28
C LYS A 748 -8.15 41.85 18.72
N GLY A 749 -7.66 42.74 19.59
CA GLY A 749 -8.27 43.02 20.89
C GLY A 749 -7.68 42.27 22.09
N VAL A 750 -6.53 41.61 21.94
CA VAL A 750 -5.77 41.11 23.10
C VAL A 750 -5.29 42.32 23.92
N SER A 751 -5.48 42.27 25.25
CA SER A 751 -5.16 43.42 26.11
C SER A 751 -3.67 43.79 26.07
N ASP A 752 -3.37 45.08 26.15
CA ASP A 752 -1.98 45.58 26.19
C ASP A 752 -1.19 44.94 27.33
N GLU A 753 -1.82 44.69 28.49
CA GLU A 753 -1.21 43.98 29.62
C GLU A 753 -0.75 42.56 29.22
N ASN A 754 -1.58 41.81 28.49
CA ASN A 754 -1.25 40.46 28.02
C ASN A 754 -0.15 40.49 26.95
N ILE A 755 -0.20 41.45 26.01
CA ILE A 755 0.84 41.61 24.99
C ILE A 755 2.19 41.97 25.63
N ILE A 756 2.20 42.89 26.59
CA ILE A 756 3.40 43.28 27.33
C ILE A 756 3.95 42.07 28.11
N LEU A 757 3.10 41.32 28.80
CA LEU A 757 3.50 40.11 29.53
C LEU A 757 4.16 39.09 28.60
N LEU A 758 3.54 38.80 27.45
CA LEU A 758 4.09 37.83 26.49
C LEU A 758 5.42 38.33 25.90
N LYS A 759 5.52 39.61 25.54
CA LYS A 759 6.78 40.23 25.08
C LYS A 759 7.88 40.11 26.13
N GLN A 760 7.58 40.39 27.41
CA GLN A 760 8.54 40.24 28.51
C GLN A 760 9.05 38.80 28.65
N ILE A 761 8.13 37.81 28.65
CA ILE A 761 8.51 36.40 28.79
C ILE A 761 9.42 35.97 27.62
N LEU A 762 9.04 36.31 26.39
CA LEU A 762 9.83 35.97 25.20
C LEU A 762 11.19 36.66 25.20
N PHE A 763 11.24 37.97 25.49
CA PHE A 763 12.47 38.76 25.55
C PHE A 763 13.43 38.21 26.60
N ASP A 764 12.99 38.09 27.86
CA ASP A 764 13.84 37.68 28.99
C ASP A 764 14.44 36.29 28.77
N ARG A 765 13.66 35.36 28.20
CA ARG A 765 14.12 33.99 27.94
C ARG A 765 15.03 33.91 26.73
N CYS A 766 14.67 34.54 25.61
CA CYS A 766 15.48 34.52 24.40
C CYS A 766 16.80 35.28 24.57
N ASP A 767 16.80 36.42 25.26
CA ASP A 767 18.03 37.17 25.59
C ASP A 767 18.95 36.33 26.48
N GLY A 768 18.39 35.68 27.50
CA GLY A 768 19.14 34.74 28.35
C GLY A 768 19.76 33.59 27.55
N VAL A 769 19.07 33.07 26.53
CA VAL A 769 19.60 32.04 25.62
C VAL A 769 20.71 32.60 24.73
N LEU A 770 20.56 33.80 24.16
CA LEU A 770 21.61 34.44 23.36
C LEU A 770 22.89 34.67 24.18
N VAL A 771 22.76 35.11 25.43
CA VAL A 771 23.91 35.25 26.33
C VAL A 771 24.63 33.92 26.52
N ARG A 772 23.88 32.82 26.73
CA ARG A 772 24.46 31.47 26.86
C ARG A 772 25.12 31.00 25.57
N LEU A 773 24.50 31.22 24.42
CA LEU A 773 25.06 30.88 23.10
C LEU A 773 26.37 31.65 22.85
N ASN A 774 26.40 32.94 23.17
CA ASN A 774 27.59 33.77 23.08
C ASN A 774 28.71 33.30 24.02
N LEU A 775 28.39 32.99 25.29
CA LEU A 775 29.35 32.47 26.26
C LEU A 775 29.90 31.10 25.85
N ALA A 776 29.09 30.27 25.19
CA ALA A 776 29.50 28.98 24.66
C ALA A 776 30.29 29.07 23.34
N GLY A 777 30.48 30.27 22.78
CA GLY A 777 31.17 30.47 21.51
C GLY A 777 30.39 29.97 20.29
N HIS A 778 29.06 29.92 20.36
CA HIS A 778 28.21 29.48 19.27
C HIS A 778 28.29 30.47 18.09
N PRO A 779 28.30 30.01 16.81
CA PRO A 779 28.40 30.91 15.67
C PRO A 779 27.20 31.89 15.59
N THR A 780 27.49 33.19 15.48
CA THR A 780 26.48 34.26 15.36
C THR A 780 25.68 34.18 14.07
N ASN A 781 26.23 33.53 13.04
CA ASN A 781 25.56 33.32 11.75
C ASN A 781 24.73 32.04 11.73
N SER A 782 24.66 31.28 12.83
CA SER A 782 23.83 30.08 12.91
C SER A 782 22.35 30.43 12.91
N ARG A 783 21.53 29.58 12.29
CA ARG A 783 20.07 29.75 12.23
C ARG A 783 19.46 29.94 13.62
N LEU A 784 19.84 29.11 14.58
CA LEU A 784 19.40 29.20 15.98
C LEU A 784 19.66 30.61 16.53
N TYR A 785 20.89 31.10 16.40
CA TYR A 785 21.26 32.42 16.87
C TYR A 785 20.44 33.52 16.18
N THR A 786 20.33 33.46 14.85
CA THR A 786 19.59 34.47 14.08
C THR A 786 18.09 34.47 14.38
N THR A 787 17.48 33.30 14.59
CA THR A 787 16.05 33.19 14.93
C THR A 787 15.78 33.74 16.33
N VAL A 788 16.59 33.33 17.32
CA VAL A 788 16.44 33.82 18.70
C VAL A 788 16.73 35.32 18.78
N GLN A 789 17.75 35.82 18.07
CA GLN A 789 18.02 37.26 17.96
C GLN A 789 16.84 38.01 17.36
N SER A 790 16.23 37.49 16.28
CA SER A 790 15.05 38.10 15.69
C SER A 790 13.86 38.16 16.65
N ILE A 791 13.67 37.15 17.51
CA ILE A 791 12.62 37.17 18.54
C ILE A 791 12.91 38.27 19.56
N VAL A 792 14.15 38.38 20.04
CA VAL A 792 14.56 39.45 20.98
C VAL A 792 14.34 40.83 20.39
N ASP A 793 14.70 41.04 19.12
CA ASP A 793 14.53 42.31 18.45
C ASP A 793 13.05 42.71 18.30
N GLN A 794 12.17 41.73 18.01
CA GLN A 794 10.71 41.94 17.89
C GLN A 794 10.01 42.16 19.24
N THR A 795 10.56 41.60 20.32
CA THR A 795 9.93 41.60 21.66
C THR A 795 10.49 42.67 22.59
N LYS A 796 11.49 43.43 22.13
CA LYS A 796 12.09 44.52 22.88
C LYS A 796 11.06 45.59 23.21
N ILE A 797 10.84 45.82 24.50
CA ILE A 797 9.95 46.88 24.98
C ILE A 797 10.75 48.18 24.99
N GLU A 798 10.42 49.11 24.10
CA GLU A 798 10.96 50.46 24.17
C GLU A 798 10.45 51.11 25.47
N SER A 799 11.35 51.38 26.40
CA SER A 799 11.03 52.19 27.58
C SER A 799 10.78 53.62 27.12
N HIS A 800 9.52 53.98 26.86
CA HIS A 800 9.12 55.37 26.81
C HIS A 800 9.32 55.97 28.20
N GLN A 801 10.38 56.78 28.33
CA GLN A 801 10.63 57.67 29.46
C GLN A 801 9.59 58.79 29.54
#